data_AF-A0A7J4PMU0-F1
#
_entry.id   AF-A0A7J4PMU0-F1
#
_cell.length_a   1.000
_cell.length_b   1.000
_cell.length_c   1.000
_cell.angle_alpha   90.00
_cell.angle_beta   90.00
_cell.angle_gamma   90.00
#
_symmetry.space_group_name_H-M   'P 1'
#
loop_
_entity.id
_entity.type
_entity.pdbx_description
1 polymer ?
#
loop_
_entity_poly.entity_id
_entity_poly.type
_entity_poly.pdbx_seq_one_letter_code
_entity_poly.pdbx_strand_id
1 'polypeptide(L)'
;MNVLLSIKPKYVDEILAGKKIFEFRKSIFKKKDIGKVFIYSSSPVKKIVASFEIARIIADSPQKLWNKCQKYGGIPENDFFEYFKNSDIGYAIEITNLNEFSEPINPYKLKQDFRPPQSYCYLPLDYFENININSIPRIKKQDMVLLESGNEYFSNSDTNKNSSKKHTQTKLSNEDEFQKMPGLSEGLLKNNMIMEERAGWIETELGQVAEIIMGQSPPSSTYNEYGIGLPFFQGKAEFTELHPLVSKWCSEPKKIAESNDILISVRAPVGATNIANQKCCIGRGLAAIRYPDCNKYVFYFLRLIEKELDKKGTGTTFKAISGSVLKSEGIPLAPLPEQRAIVSKIEQLFSELDNGIANLKLAQEQLKVYRQAVLKKAFEGELTKKWREQQTDLPDAGDLLEQIRKEREEAVKASGKKLQKTKPFTEVELTELPRLPEGWGWERLEGVGYWTGGGTPSKQNHSYWNNGDVLWVSPKDMKTTLILDTGDKITKDSIENSSAKWIAKDSILFVVRSGIIRRILPIALAGKNLTTNQDLQSLTLFWGDKDYVFWYCQANEQVIREKCAKDGTTVDNIEVPRLKSYPIAICSLPEQQAIVQEIETRLSVCDKIEQDIKENLEKAEALRQSILKKAFEGKLLNERELAEVRGAEDWEPAEVLLERVKAERAGNGKT
;
A
#
# COMPACT_ATOMS: atom_id res chain seq x y z
N MET A 1 -7.54 23.51 8.26
CA MET A 1 -8.27 23.07 9.48
C MET A 1 -9.48 22.26 9.06
N ASN A 2 -9.96 21.35 9.90
CA ASN A 2 -11.22 20.65 9.64
C ASN A 2 -12.38 21.38 10.30
N VAL A 3 -13.61 21.07 9.88
CA VAL A 3 -14.84 21.63 10.46
C VAL A 3 -15.81 20.52 10.81
N LEU A 4 -16.53 20.65 11.92
CA LEU A 4 -17.67 19.81 12.27
C LEU A 4 -18.98 20.59 12.11
N LEU A 5 -19.90 20.07 11.31
CA LEU A 5 -21.27 20.58 11.16
C LEU A 5 -22.27 19.71 11.90
N SER A 6 -23.18 20.33 12.65
CA SER A 6 -24.37 19.61 13.14
C SER A 6 -25.48 19.67 12.10
N ILE A 7 -25.99 18.51 11.68
CA ILE A 7 -27.06 18.37 10.69
C ILE A 7 -28.20 17.51 11.29
N LYS A 8 -29.46 17.80 10.92
CA LYS A 8 -30.61 16.98 11.31
C LYS A 8 -30.58 15.65 10.56
N PRO A 9 -30.89 14.50 11.19
CA PRO A 9 -30.84 13.18 10.55
C PRO A 9 -31.50 13.12 9.17
N LYS A 10 -32.71 13.68 9.01
CA LYS A 10 -33.41 13.70 7.71
C LYS A 10 -32.59 14.31 6.56
N TYR A 11 -31.74 15.30 6.83
CA TYR A 11 -30.91 15.93 5.80
C TYR A 11 -29.57 15.20 5.63
N VAL A 12 -29.08 14.54 6.68
CA VAL A 12 -27.94 13.63 6.57
C VAL A 12 -28.28 12.50 5.61
N ASP A 13 -29.45 11.88 5.77
CA ASP A 13 -29.89 10.76 4.93
C ASP A 13 -30.00 11.18 3.46
N GLU A 14 -30.50 12.38 3.18
CA GLU A 14 -30.57 12.95 1.83
C GLU A 14 -29.17 13.27 1.24
N ILE A 15 -28.21 13.68 2.08
CA ILE A 15 -26.80 13.88 1.68
C ILE A 15 -26.17 12.52 1.32
N LEU A 16 -26.33 11.52 2.19
CA LEU A 16 -25.79 10.17 2.01
C LEU A 16 -26.40 9.46 0.80
N ALA A 17 -27.68 9.72 0.52
CA ALA A 17 -28.37 9.23 -0.68
C ALA A 17 -27.96 9.98 -1.96
N GLY A 18 -27.12 11.01 -1.88
CA GLY A 18 -26.68 11.83 -3.01
C GLY A 18 -27.75 12.75 -3.60
N LYS A 19 -28.91 12.87 -2.94
CA LYS A 19 -30.04 13.72 -3.38
C LYS A 19 -29.83 15.18 -2.98
N LYS A 20 -29.17 15.41 -1.84
CA LYS A 20 -28.82 16.73 -1.33
C LYS A 20 -27.33 16.98 -1.54
N ILE A 21 -27.00 17.87 -2.48
CA ILE A 21 -25.61 18.24 -2.80
C ILE A 21 -25.24 19.62 -2.25
N PHE A 22 -26.23 20.41 -1.80
CA PHE A 22 -25.99 21.71 -1.17
C PHE A 22 -26.42 21.67 0.29
N GLU A 23 -25.49 21.98 1.21
CA GLU A 23 -25.79 22.23 2.61
C GLU A 23 -25.94 23.73 2.88
N PHE A 24 -27.07 24.13 3.45
CA PHE A 24 -27.41 25.53 3.64
C PHE A 24 -27.07 26.02 5.05
N ARG A 25 -26.46 27.20 5.16
CA ARG A 25 -26.03 27.80 6.43
C ARG A 25 -26.27 29.31 6.47
N LYS A 26 -26.65 29.84 7.63
CA LYS A 26 -26.72 31.30 7.89
C LYS A 26 -25.35 31.97 8.03
N SER A 27 -24.33 31.20 8.37
CA SER A 27 -22.98 31.70 8.61
C SER A 27 -21.97 30.73 8.02
N ILE A 28 -20.88 31.25 7.46
CA ILE A 28 -19.79 30.45 6.93
C ILE A 28 -18.56 30.46 7.85
N PHE A 29 -17.61 29.57 7.56
CA PHE A 29 -16.32 29.48 8.23
C PHE A 29 -15.54 30.79 8.10
N LYS A 30 -15.03 31.32 9.21
CA LYS A 30 -14.13 32.49 9.19
C LYS A 30 -12.77 32.19 8.54
N LYS A 31 -12.30 30.94 8.62
CA LYS A 31 -11.06 30.49 7.99
C LYS A 31 -11.34 30.01 6.57
N LYS A 32 -10.46 30.35 5.62
CA LYS A 32 -10.59 29.96 4.21
C LYS A 32 -10.01 28.57 3.91
N ASP A 33 -8.99 28.15 4.66
CA ASP A 33 -8.30 26.87 4.45
C ASP A 33 -8.99 25.74 5.23
N ILE A 34 -10.15 25.31 4.72
CA ILE A 34 -10.89 24.17 5.25
C ILE A 34 -10.46 22.91 4.50
N GLY A 35 -9.94 21.92 5.23
CA GLY A 35 -9.53 20.63 4.68
C GLY A 35 -10.75 19.75 4.43
N LYS A 36 -11.37 19.26 5.50
CA LYS A 36 -12.61 18.45 5.44
C LYS A 36 -13.71 18.98 6.34
N VAL A 37 -14.94 18.74 5.95
CA VAL A 37 -16.15 18.99 6.73
C VAL A 37 -16.73 17.67 7.22
N PHE A 38 -16.80 17.48 8.52
CA PHE A 38 -17.39 16.32 9.19
C PHE A 38 -18.85 16.59 9.53
N ILE A 39 -19.70 15.57 9.38
CA ILE A 39 -21.14 15.63 9.65
C ILE A 39 -21.43 14.96 10.99
N TYR A 40 -21.82 15.75 11.98
CA TYR A 40 -22.47 15.28 13.20
C TYR A 40 -23.97 15.20 12.99
N SER A 41 -24.52 13.99 12.94
CA SER A 41 -25.95 13.76 12.93
C SER A 41 -26.51 14.00 14.33
N SER A 42 -27.38 15.00 14.45
CA SER A 42 -27.99 15.41 15.71
C SER A 42 -29.01 14.38 16.24
N SER A 43 -29.74 14.70 17.31
CA SER A 43 -30.69 13.77 17.94
C SER A 43 -31.70 13.21 16.92
N PRO A 44 -32.00 11.89 16.94
CA PRO A 44 -31.58 10.88 17.93
C PRO A 44 -30.23 10.20 17.67
N VAL A 45 -29.59 10.39 16.51
CA VAL A 45 -28.38 9.66 16.10
C VAL A 45 -27.17 10.00 16.98
N LYS A 46 -26.96 11.30 17.24
CA LYS A 46 -25.92 11.86 18.12
C LYS A 46 -24.48 11.33 17.85
N LYS A 47 -24.14 11.09 16.58
CA LYS A 47 -22.82 10.57 16.15
C LYS A 47 -22.28 11.34 14.95
N ILE A 48 -20.97 11.27 14.74
CA ILE A 48 -20.34 11.75 13.51
C ILE A 48 -20.40 10.62 12.48
N VAL A 49 -21.06 10.87 11.35
CA VAL A 49 -21.52 9.82 10.44
C VAL A 49 -20.83 9.85 9.08
N ALA A 50 -20.27 10.99 8.68
CA ALA A 50 -19.65 11.17 7.38
C ALA A 50 -18.71 12.38 7.35
N SER A 51 -17.94 12.50 6.28
CA SER A 51 -17.17 13.70 5.92
C SER A 51 -17.31 14.03 4.45
N PHE A 52 -17.12 15.29 4.07
CA PHE A 52 -17.06 15.74 2.68
C PHE A 52 -16.08 16.89 2.48
N GLU A 53 -15.75 17.18 1.23
CA GLU A 53 -14.96 18.33 0.81
C GLU A 53 -15.85 19.39 0.16
N ILE A 54 -15.42 20.65 0.23
CA ILE A 54 -16.19 21.79 -0.27
C ILE A 54 -15.80 22.04 -1.73
N ALA A 55 -16.73 21.82 -2.67
CA ALA A 55 -16.47 22.16 -4.07
C ALA A 55 -16.47 23.67 -4.30
N ARG A 56 -17.50 24.36 -3.79
CA ARG A 56 -17.59 25.82 -3.73
C ARG A 56 -18.60 26.25 -2.68
N ILE A 57 -18.56 27.53 -2.32
CA ILE A 57 -19.55 28.17 -1.45
C ILE A 57 -20.20 29.32 -2.20
N ILE A 58 -21.53 29.29 -2.30
CA ILE A 58 -22.33 30.36 -2.89
C ILE A 58 -22.87 31.20 -1.74
N ALA A 59 -22.54 32.50 -1.70
CA ALA A 59 -23.09 33.46 -0.75
C ALA A 59 -24.06 34.40 -1.50
N ASP A 60 -25.33 34.41 -1.13
CA ASP A 60 -26.35 35.22 -1.79
C ASP A 60 -27.57 35.42 -0.89
N SER A 61 -28.52 36.25 -1.32
CA SER A 61 -29.84 36.36 -0.68
C SER A 61 -30.58 35.01 -0.70
N PRO A 62 -31.41 34.68 0.30
CA PRO A 62 -32.13 33.41 0.35
C PRO A 62 -32.93 33.10 -0.93
N GLN A 63 -33.59 34.12 -1.52
CA GLN A 63 -34.34 33.94 -2.77
C GLN A 63 -33.45 33.50 -3.94
N LYS A 64 -32.28 34.13 -4.10
CA LYS A 64 -31.34 33.79 -5.17
C LYS A 64 -30.66 32.43 -4.93
N LEU A 65 -30.35 32.11 -3.67
CA LEU A 65 -29.85 30.78 -3.31
C LEU A 65 -30.88 29.70 -3.63
N TRP A 66 -32.14 29.93 -3.29
CA TRP A 66 -33.22 28.99 -3.60
C TRP A 66 -33.30 28.75 -5.11
N ASN A 67 -33.40 29.80 -5.92
CA ASN A 67 -33.48 29.69 -7.37
C ASN A 67 -32.31 28.91 -7.99
N LYS A 68 -31.09 29.07 -7.44
CA LYS A 68 -29.87 28.39 -7.92
C LYS A 68 -29.75 26.94 -7.44
N CYS A 69 -30.16 26.65 -6.22
CA CYS A 69 -29.80 25.40 -5.53
C CYS A 69 -30.99 24.47 -5.22
N GLN A 70 -32.25 24.91 -5.38
CA GLN A 70 -33.45 24.17 -4.96
C GLN A 70 -33.51 22.73 -5.49
N LYS A 71 -33.10 22.51 -6.75
CA LYS A 71 -33.14 21.20 -7.43
C LYS A 71 -32.36 20.12 -6.66
N TYR A 72 -31.31 20.50 -5.94
CA TYR A 72 -30.44 19.59 -5.20
C TYR A 72 -30.26 20.03 -3.74
N GLY A 73 -31.19 20.83 -3.23
CA GLY A 73 -31.17 21.38 -1.88
C GLY A 73 -31.67 20.41 -0.81
N GLY A 74 -32.40 19.35 -1.20
CA GLY A 74 -32.91 18.30 -0.29
C GLY A 74 -33.71 18.84 0.90
N ILE A 75 -34.36 20.00 0.74
CA ILE A 75 -35.15 20.67 1.76
C ILE A 75 -36.40 21.29 1.10
N PRO A 76 -37.59 21.14 1.68
CA PRO A 76 -38.79 21.81 1.17
C PRO A 76 -38.63 23.34 1.17
N GLU A 77 -39.27 24.02 0.22
CA GLU A 77 -39.21 25.49 0.09
C GLU A 77 -39.58 26.23 1.38
N ASN A 78 -40.70 25.82 2.00
CA ASN A 78 -41.17 26.41 3.25
C ASN A 78 -40.14 26.25 4.38
N ASP A 79 -39.52 25.07 4.50
CA ASP A 79 -38.48 24.79 5.50
C ASP A 79 -37.22 25.62 5.24
N PHE A 80 -36.88 25.85 3.96
CA PHE A 80 -35.73 26.67 3.56
C PHE A 80 -35.92 28.15 3.93
N PHE A 81 -37.06 28.74 3.54
CA PHE A 81 -37.32 30.15 3.83
C PHE A 81 -37.57 30.41 5.31
N GLU A 82 -38.22 29.48 6.02
CA GLU A 82 -38.34 29.59 7.49
C GLU A 82 -36.97 29.45 8.17
N TYR A 83 -36.08 28.57 7.67
CA TYR A 83 -34.71 28.51 8.16
C TYR A 83 -34.00 29.85 7.97
N PHE A 84 -34.06 30.47 6.79
CA PHE A 84 -33.41 31.76 6.50
C PHE A 84 -34.20 33.00 6.93
N LYS A 85 -35.27 32.84 7.71
CA LYS A 85 -36.02 33.96 8.26
C LYS A 85 -35.10 34.93 9.00
N ASN A 86 -35.27 36.22 8.71
CA ASN A 86 -34.46 37.33 9.22
C ASN A 86 -32.96 37.21 8.87
N SER A 87 -32.62 36.67 7.70
CA SER A 87 -31.23 36.60 7.21
C SER A 87 -31.14 37.20 5.81
N ASP A 88 -30.38 38.29 5.66
CA ASP A 88 -30.20 38.97 4.36
C ASP A 88 -29.28 38.19 3.42
N ILE A 89 -28.37 37.40 4.00
CA ILE A 89 -27.40 36.56 3.30
C ILE A 89 -27.45 35.15 3.85
N GLY A 90 -27.47 34.17 2.95
CA GLY A 90 -27.24 32.76 3.25
C GLY A 90 -26.01 32.23 2.52
N TYR A 91 -25.64 31.01 2.86
CA TYR A 91 -24.56 30.27 2.22
C TYR A 91 -25.06 28.89 1.79
N ALA A 92 -24.75 28.50 0.55
CA ALA A 92 -24.90 27.14 0.06
C ALA A 92 -23.51 26.52 -0.11
N ILE A 93 -23.21 25.48 0.66
CA ILE A 93 -21.96 24.73 0.63
C ILE A 93 -22.18 23.55 -0.30
N GLU A 94 -21.47 23.51 -1.43
CA GLU A 94 -21.54 22.40 -2.36
C GLU A 94 -20.67 21.23 -1.87
N ILE A 95 -21.31 20.07 -1.72
CA ILE A 95 -20.73 18.84 -1.20
C ILE A 95 -20.07 18.08 -2.34
N THR A 96 -18.77 17.79 -2.21
CA THR A 96 -18.03 16.85 -3.05
C THR A 96 -17.27 15.85 -2.20
N ASN A 97 -16.77 14.76 -2.80
CA ASN A 97 -15.96 13.73 -2.12
C ASN A 97 -16.59 13.24 -0.80
N LEU A 98 -17.89 12.94 -0.84
CA LEU A 98 -18.65 12.46 0.31
C LEU A 98 -18.19 11.07 0.72
N ASN A 99 -17.81 10.91 1.98
CA ASN A 99 -17.35 9.67 2.58
C ASN A 99 -18.17 9.35 3.83
N GLU A 100 -19.02 8.33 3.74
CA GLU A 100 -19.80 7.80 4.86
C GLU A 100 -18.93 6.89 5.75
N PHE A 101 -19.06 7.01 7.06
CA PHE A 101 -18.31 6.17 7.99
C PHE A 101 -19.04 4.86 8.23
N SER A 102 -18.34 3.75 7.96
CA SER A 102 -18.82 2.38 8.22
C SER A 102 -19.26 2.18 9.67
N GLU A 103 -18.55 2.81 10.62
CA GLU A 103 -18.97 2.95 12.00
C GLU A 103 -19.09 4.43 12.40
N PRO A 104 -20.30 4.94 12.64
CA PRO A 104 -20.48 6.29 13.13
C PRO A 104 -19.77 6.53 14.46
N ILE A 105 -18.96 7.58 14.52
CA ILE A 105 -18.08 7.89 15.64
C ILE A 105 -18.90 8.52 16.77
N ASN A 106 -18.74 8.00 17.98
CA ASN A 106 -19.31 8.61 19.17
C ASN A 106 -18.36 9.74 19.66
N PRO A 107 -18.73 11.03 19.51
CA PRO A 107 -17.82 12.12 19.85
C PRO A 107 -17.53 12.24 21.35
N TYR A 108 -18.40 11.69 22.21
CA TYR A 108 -18.18 11.66 23.66
C TYR A 108 -17.03 10.72 24.08
N LYS A 109 -16.65 9.77 23.21
CA LYS A 109 -15.44 8.95 23.39
C LYS A 109 -14.15 9.73 23.08
N LEU A 110 -14.25 10.83 22.31
CA LEU A 110 -13.10 11.64 21.89
C LEU A 110 -12.86 12.80 22.85
N LYS A 111 -13.94 13.34 23.40
CA LYS A 111 -13.90 14.40 24.39
C LYS A 111 -15.10 14.22 25.32
N GLN A 112 -14.82 13.97 26.60
CA GLN A 112 -15.84 13.68 27.61
C GLN A 112 -16.89 14.82 27.70
N ASP A 113 -16.44 16.08 27.52
CA ASP A 113 -17.29 17.28 27.50
C ASP A 113 -17.66 17.77 26.09
N PHE A 114 -17.85 16.86 25.13
CA PHE A 114 -18.27 17.25 23.78
C PHE A 114 -19.65 17.93 23.80
N ARG A 115 -19.74 19.10 23.18
CA ARG A 115 -21.01 19.80 22.93
C ARG A 115 -21.21 19.95 21.42
N PRO A 116 -22.34 19.50 20.85
CA PRO A 116 -22.58 19.64 19.43
C PRO A 116 -22.67 21.13 19.04
N PRO A 117 -22.02 21.55 17.95
CA PRO A 117 -22.02 22.96 17.56
C PRO A 117 -23.39 23.39 17.03
N GLN A 118 -23.82 24.60 17.39
CA GLN A 118 -25.07 25.18 16.86
C GLN A 118 -24.96 25.54 15.37
N SER A 119 -23.78 25.97 14.92
CA SER A 119 -23.49 26.26 13.50
C SER A 119 -22.36 25.35 13.01
N TYR A 120 -21.14 25.58 13.50
CA TYR A 120 -19.97 24.75 13.23
C TYR A 120 -18.93 24.91 14.35
N CYS A 121 -17.98 23.98 14.45
CA CYS A 121 -16.75 24.19 15.22
C CYS A 121 -15.53 23.72 14.42
N TYR A 122 -14.37 24.29 14.70
CA TYR A 122 -13.12 23.85 14.08
C TYR A 122 -12.57 22.63 14.77
N LEU A 123 -12.05 21.72 13.96
CA LEU A 123 -11.28 20.56 14.39
C LEU A 123 -9.84 20.71 13.89
N PRO A 124 -8.83 20.37 14.71
CA PRO A 124 -7.47 20.08 14.24
C PRO A 124 -7.46 19.13 13.04
N LEU A 125 -6.42 19.19 12.21
CA LEU A 125 -6.31 18.35 11.02
C LEU A 125 -6.20 16.86 11.40
N ASP A 126 -5.51 16.59 12.50
CA ASP A 126 -5.24 15.31 13.14
C ASP A 126 -6.34 14.85 14.12
N TYR A 127 -7.48 15.54 14.19
CA TYR A 127 -8.48 15.33 15.25
C TYR A 127 -9.02 13.88 15.32
N PHE A 128 -8.98 13.14 14.22
CA PHE A 128 -9.40 11.75 14.14
C PHE A 128 -8.24 10.76 13.95
N GLU A 129 -6.98 11.20 13.93
CA GLU A 129 -5.80 10.35 13.70
C GLU A 129 -5.52 9.39 14.88
N ASN A 130 -6.07 9.67 16.07
CA ASN A 130 -6.03 8.78 17.23
C ASN A 130 -7.20 7.78 17.30
N ILE A 131 -8.07 7.76 16.29
CA ILE A 131 -9.13 6.77 16.16
C ILE A 131 -8.77 5.89 14.97
N ASN A 132 -8.74 4.58 15.19
CA ASN A 132 -8.72 3.57 14.14
C ASN A 132 -9.94 3.73 13.19
N ILE A 133 -9.88 4.69 12.27
CA ILE A 133 -10.80 4.86 11.15
C ILE A 133 -9.97 4.61 9.91
N ASN A 134 -9.58 3.35 9.73
CA ASN A 134 -9.11 2.73 8.49
C ASN A 134 -9.00 1.21 8.72
N SER A 135 -10.11 0.58 9.12
CA SER A 135 -10.30 -0.84 8.82
C SER A 135 -10.85 -0.96 7.40
N ILE A 136 -9.95 -1.31 6.49
CA ILE A 136 -10.08 -2.19 5.31
C ILE A 136 -11.43 -2.20 4.54
N PRO A 137 -11.44 -2.13 3.20
CA PRO A 137 -12.66 -2.31 2.41
C PRO A 137 -13.35 -3.69 2.59
N ARG A 138 -14.61 -3.64 3.01
CA ARG A 138 -15.74 -4.57 2.75
C ARG A 138 -15.48 -6.09 2.83
N ILE A 139 -15.82 -6.69 3.98
CA ILE A 139 -16.25 -8.09 4.11
C ILE A 139 -17.79 -8.13 4.19
N LYS A 140 -18.43 -9.03 3.44
CA LYS A 140 -19.89 -9.25 3.49
C LYS A 140 -20.29 -9.79 4.86
N LYS A 141 -21.36 -9.24 5.42
CA LYS A 141 -21.84 -9.47 6.80
C LYS A 141 -22.51 -10.84 7.05
N GLN A 142 -22.24 -11.86 6.22
CA GLN A 142 -22.77 -13.22 6.42
C GLN A 142 -21.75 -14.21 6.98
N ASP A 143 -20.45 -13.87 6.97
CA ASP A 143 -19.39 -14.77 7.47
C ASP A 143 -18.81 -14.37 8.84
N MET A 144 -19.43 -13.40 9.54
CA MET A 144 -18.95 -12.86 10.84
C MET A 144 -19.96 -13.03 12.00
N VAL A 145 -20.71 -14.14 12.03
CA VAL A 145 -21.50 -14.51 13.21
C VAL A 145 -21.04 -15.88 13.69
N LEU A 146 -19.83 -15.97 14.23
CA LEU A 146 -19.37 -17.15 15.00
C LEU A 146 -18.26 -16.83 16.04
N LEU A 147 -17.93 -15.56 16.32
CA LEU A 147 -16.81 -15.19 17.20
C LEU A 147 -17.18 -14.43 18.49
N GLU A 148 -18.47 -14.35 18.84
CA GLU A 148 -18.91 -13.78 20.12
C GLU A 148 -19.94 -14.68 20.82
N SER A 149 -19.51 -15.87 21.26
CA SER A 149 -20.13 -16.56 22.40
C SER A 149 -19.34 -17.81 22.77
N GLY A 150 -18.60 -17.76 23.88
CA GLY A 150 -18.06 -18.93 24.55
C GLY A 150 -18.70 -19.12 25.93
N ASN A 151 -19.58 -20.11 26.04
CA ASN A 151 -19.62 -21.16 27.07
C ASN A 151 -21.02 -21.76 27.22
N GLU A 152 -21.15 -23.07 26.98
CA GLU A 152 -21.54 -24.05 28.00
C GLU A 152 -21.37 -25.49 27.46
N TYR A 153 -20.81 -26.35 28.30
CA TYR A 153 -20.55 -27.77 28.06
C TYR A 153 -21.76 -28.66 28.45
N PHE A 154 -21.77 -29.88 27.91
CA PHE A 154 -22.41 -31.13 28.36
C PHE A 154 -23.84 -31.52 27.91
N SER A 155 -23.86 -32.61 27.13
CA SER A 155 -24.57 -33.88 27.35
C SER A 155 -25.75 -34.28 26.44
N ASN A 156 -25.54 -35.48 25.87
CA ASN A 156 -26.46 -36.59 25.62
C ASN A 156 -27.46 -36.62 24.44
N SER A 157 -27.24 -37.69 23.65
CA SER A 157 -28.18 -38.72 23.17
C SER A 157 -29.17 -38.42 22.05
N ASP A 158 -28.99 -39.19 20.97
CA ASP A 158 -30.00 -39.95 20.20
C ASP A 158 -31.36 -39.30 19.91
N THR A 159 -31.70 -39.13 18.62
CA THR A 159 -32.61 -40.05 17.88
C THR A 159 -33.02 -39.47 16.52
N ASN A 160 -33.11 -40.37 15.54
CA ASN A 160 -33.81 -40.26 14.26
C ASN A 160 -35.17 -39.54 14.32
N LYS A 161 -35.50 -38.73 13.29
CA LYS A 161 -36.59 -39.04 12.33
C LYS A 161 -36.78 -38.00 11.21
N ASN A 162 -36.90 -38.55 10.01
CA ASN A 162 -37.52 -38.03 8.79
C ASN A 162 -38.72 -37.08 9.01
N SER A 163 -38.87 -36.07 8.13
CA SER A 163 -40.02 -36.07 7.20
C SER A 163 -39.88 -35.06 6.07
N SER A 164 -40.25 -35.57 4.89
CA SER A 164 -40.31 -34.98 3.56
C SER A 164 -41.39 -33.90 3.41
N LYS A 165 -41.23 -33.03 2.40
CA LYS A 165 -42.32 -32.69 1.47
C LYS A 165 -41.78 -32.18 0.12
N LYS A 166 -42.32 -32.79 -0.94
CA LYS A 166 -41.96 -32.70 -2.36
C LYS A 166 -42.72 -31.57 -3.09
N HIS A 167 -42.04 -31.05 -4.12
CA HIS A 167 -42.48 -30.61 -5.46
C HIS A 167 -43.89 -30.06 -5.72
N THR A 168 -43.94 -28.99 -6.54
CA THR A 168 -44.50 -29.08 -7.90
C THR A 168 -43.98 -27.98 -8.84
N GLN A 169 -43.52 -28.42 -10.03
CA GLN A 169 -43.36 -27.63 -11.26
C GLN A 169 -44.72 -27.48 -11.95
N THR A 170 -44.92 -26.37 -12.69
CA THR A 170 -45.78 -26.36 -13.89
C THR A 170 -45.30 -25.31 -14.87
N LYS A 171 -45.06 -25.73 -16.12
CA LYS A 171 -44.84 -24.91 -17.34
C LYS A 171 -46.20 -24.42 -17.87
N LEU A 172 -46.24 -23.28 -18.56
CA LEU A 172 -46.60 -23.15 -20.00
C LEU A 172 -46.92 -21.71 -20.42
N SER A 173 -46.27 -21.32 -21.54
CA SER A 173 -46.73 -20.48 -22.66
C SER A 173 -47.39 -19.11 -22.44
N ASN A 174 -46.78 -18.07 -23.00
CA ASN A 174 -47.32 -17.38 -24.19
C ASN A 174 -46.24 -16.44 -24.78
N GLU A 175 -45.54 -16.96 -25.79
CA GLU A 175 -44.93 -16.15 -26.86
C GLU A 175 -46.01 -16.02 -27.94
N ASP A 176 -46.41 -14.79 -28.26
CA ASP A 176 -46.84 -14.33 -29.60
C ASP A 176 -47.49 -12.96 -29.47
N GLU A 177 -46.72 -11.92 -29.82
CA GLU A 177 -47.15 -10.71 -30.54
C GLU A 177 -46.06 -9.64 -30.35
N PHE A 178 -45.04 -9.64 -31.21
CA PHE A 178 -44.41 -8.41 -31.73
C PHE A 178 -43.40 -8.82 -32.82
N GLN A 179 -43.91 -9.26 -33.97
CA GLN A 179 -43.20 -9.16 -35.23
C GLN A 179 -43.95 -8.19 -36.15
N LYS A 180 -43.33 -7.03 -36.42
CA LYS A 180 -43.19 -6.47 -37.78
C LYS A 180 -42.30 -5.22 -37.79
N MET A 181 -41.19 -5.35 -38.55
CA MET A 181 -40.32 -4.35 -39.19
C MET A 181 -38.83 -4.39 -38.77
N PRO A 182 -37.90 -4.17 -39.74
CA PRO A 182 -36.71 -5.00 -39.88
C PRO A 182 -35.44 -4.41 -39.25
N GLY A 183 -34.45 -5.30 -39.09
CA GLY A 183 -33.17 -5.10 -38.42
C GLY A 183 -32.42 -3.81 -38.72
N LEU A 184 -32.15 -3.05 -37.67
CA LEU A 184 -30.86 -2.39 -37.50
C LEU A 184 -30.00 -3.35 -36.66
N SER A 185 -28.91 -3.84 -37.26
CA SER A 185 -28.02 -4.80 -36.60
C SER A 185 -27.48 -4.22 -35.29
N GLU A 186 -27.30 -5.09 -34.30
CA GLU A 186 -26.64 -4.77 -33.03
C GLU A 186 -25.22 -4.17 -33.23
N GLY A 187 -24.63 -4.41 -34.40
CA GLY A 187 -23.39 -3.76 -34.88
C GLY A 187 -23.57 -2.30 -35.31
N LEU A 188 -24.73 -1.89 -35.84
CA LEU A 188 -25.06 -0.49 -36.15
C LEU A 188 -25.36 0.32 -34.87
N LEU A 189 -25.97 -0.28 -33.86
CA LEU A 189 -26.18 0.36 -32.54
C LEU A 189 -24.86 0.56 -31.79
N LYS A 190 -23.95 -0.43 -31.82
CA LYS A 190 -22.58 -0.27 -31.29
C LYS A 190 -21.77 0.74 -32.09
N ASN A 191 -21.85 0.74 -33.42
CA ASN A 191 -21.16 1.73 -34.25
C ASN A 191 -21.73 3.15 -34.06
N ASN A 192 -23.03 3.31 -33.85
CA ASN A 192 -23.64 4.62 -33.56
C ASN A 192 -23.29 5.14 -32.14
N MET A 193 -23.23 4.28 -31.11
CA MET A 193 -22.76 4.69 -29.77
C MET A 193 -21.27 5.09 -29.78
N ILE A 194 -20.41 4.38 -30.52
CA ILE A 194 -18.99 4.72 -30.67
C ILE A 194 -18.82 6.10 -31.36
N MET A 195 -19.75 6.47 -32.26
CA MET A 195 -19.74 7.76 -32.96
C MET A 195 -20.15 8.96 -32.08
N GLU A 196 -20.94 8.74 -31.01
CA GLU A 196 -21.32 9.82 -30.07
C GLU A 196 -20.24 10.10 -29.00
N GLU A 197 -19.55 9.06 -28.50
CA GLU A 197 -18.52 9.21 -27.46
C GLU A 197 -17.27 9.95 -27.95
N ARG A 198 -16.86 9.73 -29.21
CA ARG A 198 -15.73 10.40 -29.86
C ARG A 198 -16.14 11.40 -30.94
N ALA A 199 -17.33 12.00 -30.81
CA ALA A 199 -17.79 13.00 -31.76
C ALA A 199 -16.77 14.14 -31.90
N GLY A 200 -16.33 14.40 -33.12
CA GLY A 200 -15.32 15.43 -33.41
C GLY A 200 -13.87 15.00 -33.20
N TRP A 201 -13.57 13.75 -32.87
CA TRP A 201 -12.20 13.24 -32.76
C TRP A 201 -11.67 12.76 -34.12
N ILE A 202 -10.35 12.74 -34.29
CA ILE A 202 -9.67 12.18 -35.46
C ILE A 202 -8.50 11.29 -35.02
N GLU A 203 -8.33 10.14 -35.67
CA GLU A 203 -7.11 9.34 -35.53
C GLU A 203 -6.03 9.93 -36.45
N THR A 204 -4.87 10.26 -35.88
CA THR A 204 -3.75 10.84 -36.64
C THR A 204 -2.42 10.35 -36.08
N GLU A 205 -1.31 10.71 -36.71
CA GLU A 205 0.02 10.35 -36.22
C GLU A 205 0.58 11.46 -35.31
N LEU A 206 1.30 11.08 -34.26
CA LEU A 206 1.90 12.00 -33.30
C LEU A 206 2.81 13.05 -33.99
N GLY A 207 3.50 12.65 -35.06
CA GLY A 207 4.35 13.53 -35.86
C GLY A 207 3.59 14.60 -36.65
N GLN A 208 2.28 14.46 -36.86
CA GLN A 208 1.41 15.46 -37.49
C GLN A 208 0.98 16.55 -36.49
N VAL A 209 0.75 16.16 -35.23
CA VAL A 209 0.26 17.08 -34.19
C VAL A 209 1.37 17.71 -33.35
N ALA A 210 2.53 17.07 -33.23
CA ALA A 210 3.61 17.53 -32.37
C ALA A 210 4.95 17.62 -33.11
N GLU A 211 5.77 18.59 -32.71
CA GLU A 211 7.16 18.65 -33.12
C GLU A 211 7.99 17.70 -32.25
N ILE A 212 8.73 16.78 -32.88
CA ILE A 212 9.57 15.80 -32.20
C ILE A 212 11.04 16.13 -32.47
N ILE A 213 11.75 16.50 -31.40
CA ILE A 213 13.16 16.89 -31.42
C ILE A 213 13.97 15.77 -30.78
N MET A 214 14.68 15.00 -31.61
CA MET A 214 15.57 13.95 -31.11
C MET A 214 16.80 14.57 -30.44
N GLY A 215 17.12 14.13 -29.22
CA GLY A 215 18.26 14.62 -28.47
C GLY A 215 19.60 14.18 -29.06
N GLN A 216 20.64 14.93 -28.73
CA GLN A 216 22.00 14.68 -29.21
C GLN A 216 22.99 15.05 -28.11
N SER A 217 23.81 14.09 -27.70
CA SER A 217 24.83 14.34 -26.68
C SER A 217 25.91 15.32 -27.19
N PRO A 218 26.13 16.45 -26.51
CA PRO A 218 27.30 17.31 -26.73
C PRO A 218 28.60 16.61 -26.27
N PRO A 219 29.79 17.14 -26.58
CA PRO A 219 31.05 16.60 -26.03
C PRO A 219 31.05 16.63 -24.51
N SER A 220 31.58 15.60 -23.85
CA SER A 220 31.59 15.53 -22.39
C SER A 220 32.38 16.64 -21.71
N SER A 221 33.33 17.25 -22.42
CA SER A 221 34.09 18.43 -21.97
C SER A 221 33.21 19.67 -21.74
N THR A 222 31.99 19.68 -22.26
CA THR A 222 31.04 20.81 -22.13
C THR A 222 30.09 20.64 -20.94
N TYR A 223 30.18 19.50 -20.22
CA TYR A 223 29.30 19.19 -19.09
C TYR A 223 29.91 19.74 -17.81
N ASN A 224 29.07 20.22 -16.89
CA ASN A 224 29.52 20.71 -15.61
C ASN A 224 28.43 20.57 -14.52
N GLU A 225 28.85 20.71 -13.27
CA GLU A 225 27.97 20.70 -12.09
C GLU A 225 27.87 22.10 -11.46
N TYR A 226 28.50 23.10 -12.08
CA TYR A 226 28.63 24.46 -11.54
C TYR A 226 27.56 25.43 -12.05
N GLY A 227 26.55 24.95 -12.78
CA GLY A 227 25.46 25.79 -13.28
C GLY A 227 25.76 26.56 -14.58
N ILE A 228 26.84 26.22 -15.30
CA ILE A 228 27.24 26.96 -16.51
C ILE A 228 26.51 26.43 -17.74
N GLY A 229 25.72 27.30 -18.38
CA GLY A 229 24.94 26.97 -19.58
C GLY A 229 23.54 26.46 -19.25
N LEU A 230 23.01 25.55 -20.07
CA LEU A 230 21.65 25.01 -19.88
C LEU A 230 21.65 23.74 -19.03
N PRO A 231 20.63 23.51 -18.18
CA PRO A 231 20.39 22.20 -17.56
C PRO A 231 20.46 21.09 -18.60
N PHE A 232 21.13 19.98 -18.29
CA PHE A 232 21.39 18.91 -19.24
C PHE A 232 20.84 17.56 -18.75
N PHE A 233 19.96 16.97 -19.54
CA PHE A 233 19.35 15.67 -19.26
C PHE A 233 19.74 14.66 -20.34
N GLN A 234 20.44 13.59 -19.97
CA GLN A 234 20.97 12.62 -20.94
C GLN A 234 20.04 11.42 -21.16
N GLY A 235 19.20 11.12 -20.17
CA GLY A 235 18.26 10.00 -20.12
C GLY A 235 17.26 10.22 -18.98
N LYS A 236 16.57 9.17 -18.55
CA LYS A 236 15.52 9.28 -17.54
C LYS A 236 16.00 9.36 -16.07
N ALA A 237 17.31 9.36 -15.81
CA ALA A 237 17.84 9.23 -14.46
C ALA A 237 17.37 10.39 -13.55
N GLU A 238 17.22 11.57 -14.13
CA GLU A 238 16.75 12.79 -13.48
C GLU A 238 15.22 12.94 -13.47
N PHE A 239 14.46 12.01 -14.07
CA PHE A 239 13.01 12.13 -14.14
C PHE A 239 12.37 11.86 -12.77
N THR A 240 11.46 12.75 -12.36
CA THR A 240 10.52 12.53 -11.25
C THR A 240 9.13 12.18 -11.79
N GLU A 241 8.11 12.28 -10.93
CA GLU A 241 6.71 12.10 -11.32
C GLU A 241 6.24 13.12 -12.36
N LEU A 242 6.76 14.36 -12.38
CA LEU A 242 6.29 15.38 -13.33
C LEU A 242 7.38 16.24 -13.97
N HIS A 243 8.42 16.61 -13.22
CA HIS A 243 9.49 17.52 -13.67
C HIS A 243 10.88 16.92 -13.44
N PRO A 244 11.89 17.13 -14.29
CA PRO A 244 13.20 16.55 -14.07
C PRO A 244 13.96 17.35 -13.00
N LEU A 245 14.79 16.68 -12.20
CA LEU A 245 15.68 17.32 -11.24
C LEU A 245 17.04 17.60 -11.88
N VAL A 246 17.46 18.86 -11.88
CA VAL A 246 18.74 19.25 -12.48
C VAL A 246 19.89 18.75 -11.62
N SER A 247 20.76 17.94 -12.24
CA SER A 247 22.03 17.49 -11.66
C SER A 247 23.24 17.99 -12.45
N LYS A 248 23.06 18.37 -13.72
CA LYS A 248 24.13 18.72 -14.66
C LYS A 248 23.72 19.86 -15.57
N TRP A 249 24.72 20.58 -16.08
CA TRP A 249 24.58 21.66 -17.06
C TRP A 249 25.51 21.43 -18.26
N CYS A 250 25.17 22.04 -19.40
CA CYS A 250 25.94 22.01 -20.63
C CYS A 250 26.17 23.43 -21.14
N SER A 251 27.44 23.80 -21.31
CA SER A 251 27.84 25.12 -21.81
C SER A 251 27.63 25.28 -23.32
N GLU A 252 27.57 24.18 -24.08
CA GLU A 252 27.45 24.17 -25.55
C GLU A 252 26.36 23.20 -26.00
N PRO A 253 25.07 23.53 -25.79
CA PRO A 253 23.96 22.64 -26.08
C PRO A 253 23.77 22.41 -27.58
N LYS A 254 23.65 21.15 -28.00
CA LYS A 254 23.40 20.79 -29.42
C LYS A 254 21.92 20.66 -29.77
N LYS A 255 21.12 20.14 -28.83
CA LYS A 255 19.67 19.97 -28.95
C LYS A 255 19.04 20.45 -27.66
N ILE A 256 17.95 21.21 -27.81
CA ILE A 256 17.31 21.94 -26.73
C ILE A 256 15.83 21.58 -26.72
N ALA A 257 15.32 21.29 -25.53
CA ALA A 257 13.90 21.29 -25.24
C ALA A 257 13.54 22.64 -24.60
N GLU A 258 12.42 23.22 -25.01
CA GLU A 258 11.88 24.43 -24.40
C GLU A 258 11.11 24.08 -23.13
N SER A 259 10.81 25.10 -22.33
CA SER A 259 9.92 24.92 -21.18
C SER A 259 8.57 24.39 -21.65
N ASN A 260 7.99 23.47 -20.88
CA ASN A 260 6.75 22.75 -21.15
C ASN A 260 6.81 21.65 -22.23
N ASP A 261 7.95 21.46 -22.90
CA ASP A 261 8.14 20.31 -23.79
C ASP A 261 8.07 19.00 -22.98
N ILE A 262 7.46 17.97 -23.56
CA ILE A 262 7.46 16.62 -22.98
C ILE A 262 8.79 15.98 -23.29
N LEU A 263 9.51 15.54 -22.26
CA LEU A 263 10.70 14.72 -22.40
C LEU A 263 10.31 13.25 -22.37
N ILE A 264 10.77 12.47 -23.36
CA ILE A 264 10.56 11.03 -23.40
C ILE A 264 11.89 10.28 -23.53
N SER A 265 12.04 9.23 -22.74
CA SER A 265 13.18 8.32 -22.84
C SER A 265 13.06 7.46 -24.09
N VAL A 266 14.06 7.54 -24.97
CA VAL A 266 14.12 6.75 -26.22
C VAL A 266 15.15 5.63 -26.15
N ARG A 267 15.78 5.43 -24.99
CA ARG A 267 16.71 4.33 -24.69
C ARG A 267 16.35 3.66 -23.36
N ALA A 268 16.71 2.39 -23.21
CA ALA A 268 16.27 1.54 -22.12
C ALA A 268 16.36 2.17 -20.71
N PRO A 269 15.26 2.17 -19.93
CA PRO A 269 13.91 1.77 -20.35
C PRO A 269 13.27 2.87 -21.21
N VAL A 270 12.64 2.42 -22.30
CA VAL A 270 11.99 3.31 -23.29
C VAL A 270 10.60 3.71 -22.79
N GLY A 271 10.16 4.91 -23.14
CA GLY A 271 8.78 5.36 -22.94
C GLY A 271 8.55 6.19 -21.69
N ALA A 272 9.46 6.16 -20.71
CA ALA A 272 9.35 7.01 -19.52
C ALA A 272 9.26 8.49 -19.91
N THR A 273 8.29 9.22 -19.35
CA THR A 273 8.00 10.62 -19.69
C THR A 273 8.14 11.56 -18.51
N ASN A 274 8.45 12.82 -18.81
CA ASN A 274 8.51 13.92 -17.86
C ASN A 274 8.23 15.25 -18.60
N ILE A 275 7.96 16.37 -17.92
CA ILE A 275 7.72 17.68 -18.53
C ILE A 275 8.87 18.62 -18.16
N ALA A 276 9.53 19.20 -19.16
CA ALA A 276 10.55 20.21 -18.93
C ALA A 276 9.95 21.42 -18.23
N ASN A 277 10.41 21.75 -17.03
CA ASN A 277 9.98 22.94 -16.28
C ASN A 277 10.78 24.20 -16.64
N GLN A 278 11.80 24.06 -17.49
CA GLN A 278 12.65 25.13 -18.00
C GLN A 278 13.35 24.67 -19.28
N LYS A 279 13.90 25.61 -20.03
CA LYS A 279 14.72 25.34 -21.22
C LYS A 279 15.93 24.48 -20.84
N CYS A 280 16.15 23.37 -21.54
CA CYS A 280 17.19 22.41 -21.19
C CYS A 280 17.83 21.75 -22.42
N CYS A 281 19.09 21.37 -22.29
CA CYS A 281 19.78 20.53 -23.25
C CYS A 281 19.37 19.07 -23.09
N ILE A 282 19.10 18.38 -24.20
CA ILE A 282 18.71 16.97 -24.20
C ILE A 282 19.75 16.10 -24.91
N GLY A 283 20.21 15.07 -24.22
CA GLY A 283 21.16 14.09 -24.74
C GLY A 283 20.50 13.04 -25.62
N ARG A 284 21.32 12.20 -26.25
CA ARG A 284 20.90 11.15 -27.21
C ARG A 284 19.93 10.09 -26.66
N GLY A 285 19.73 10.04 -25.34
CA GLY A 285 18.80 9.12 -24.68
C GLY A 285 17.38 9.66 -24.56
N LEU A 286 17.16 10.93 -24.89
CA LEU A 286 15.86 11.60 -24.80
C LEU A 286 15.41 12.15 -26.16
N ALA A 287 14.10 12.35 -26.30
CA ALA A 287 13.50 13.23 -27.27
C ALA A 287 12.60 14.25 -26.56
N ALA A 288 12.48 15.44 -27.13
CA ALA A 288 11.47 16.42 -26.72
C ALA A 288 10.28 16.37 -27.69
N ILE A 289 9.07 16.45 -27.16
CA ILE A 289 7.82 16.47 -27.90
C ILE A 289 7.11 17.77 -27.52
N ARG A 290 6.95 18.66 -28.51
CA ARG A 290 6.34 19.97 -28.34
C ARG A 290 4.94 19.98 -28.94
N TYR A 291 3.96 20.23 -28.08
CA TYR A 291 2.55 20.39 -28.45
C TYR A 291 1.98 21.58 -27.66
N PRO A 292 1.81 22.76 -28.29
CA PRO A 292 1.57 24.02 -27.59
C PRO A 292 0.16 24.15 -26.99
N ASP A 293 -0.87 23.54 -27.58
CA ASP A 293 -2.25 23.76 -27.14
C ASP A 293 -2.57 23.11 -25.78
N CYS A 294 -2.30 21.81 -25.63
CA CYS A 294 -2.58 21.05 -24.41
C CYS A 294 -1.56 19.92 -24.21
N ASN A 295 -0.29 20.28 -23.95
CA ASN A 295 0.81 19.31 -23.84
C ASN A 295 0.51 18.12 -22.92
N LYS A 296 -0.19 18.32 -21.78
CA LYS A 296 -0.55 17.25 -20.85
C LYS A 296 -1.44 16.16 -21.47
N TYR A 297 -2.23 16.48 -22.50
CA TYR A 297 -3.00 15.48 -23.25
C TYR A 297 -2.07 14.46 -23.92
N VAL A 298 -1.07 14.96 -24.66
CA VAL A 298 -0.04 14.11 -25.30
C VAL A 298 0.81 13.41 -24.25
N PHE A 299 1.14 14.08 -23.14
CA PHE A 299 1.88 13.47 -22.03
C PHE A 299 1.17 12.24 -21.45
N TYR A 300 -0.13 12.35 -21.16
CA TYR A 300 -0.92 11.22 -20.64
C TYR A 300 -1.14 10.12 -21.69
N PHE A 301 -1.21 10.48 -22.97
CA PHE A 301 -1.25 9.50 -24.06
C PHE A 301 0.03 8.67 -24.09
N LEU A 302 1.20 9.32 -24.00
CA LEU A 302 2.49 8.63 -23.96
C LEU A 302 2.62 7.72 -22.72
N ARG A 303 2.05 8.11 -21.58
CA ARG A 303 1.97 7.24 -20.38
C ARG A 303 1.05 6.02 -20.57
N LEU A 304 -0.02 6.15 -21.35
CA LEU A 304 -0.88 5.01 -21.70
C LEU A 304 -0.10 3.99 -22.54
N ILE A 305 0.68 4.46 -23.52
CA ILE A 305 1.38 3.58 -24.46
C ILE A 305 2.83 3.23 -24.06
N GLU A 306 3.28 3.63 -22.86
CA GLU A 306 4.66 3.45 -22.39
C GLU A 306 5.14 2.00 -22.55
N LYS A 307 4.33 1.02 -22.13
CA LYS A 307 4.67 -0.41 -22.26
C LYS A 307 4.72 -0.88 -23.71
N GLU A 308 3.90 -0.33 -24.59
CA GLU A 308 3.92 -0.65 -26.01
C GLU A 308 5.14 -0.04 -26.70
N LEU A 309 5.55 1.17 -26.31
CA LEU A 309 6.78 1.80 -26.77
C LEU A 309 8.03 0.99 -26.38
N ASP A 310 8.08 0.45 -25.15
CA ASP A 310 9.21 -0.38 -24.72
C ASP A 310 9.32 -1.71 -25.48
N LYS A 311 8.19 -2.30 -25.87
CA LYS A 311 8.16 -3.50 -26.74
C LYS A 311 8.67 -3.22 -28.15
N LYS A 312 8.42 -2.01 -28.67
CA LYS A 312 8.92 -1.56 -29.99
C LYS A 312 10.42 -1.23 -29.99
N GLY A 313 11.06 -1.20 -28.82
CA GLY A 313 12.50 -0.98 -28.69
C GLY A 313 13.33 -2.07 -29.38
N THR A 314 14.26 -1.66 -30.24
CA THR A 314 15.15 -2.57 -30.99
C THR A 314 16.57 -2.56 -30.40
N GLY A 315 17.33 -3.66 -30.56
CA GLY A 315 18.72 -3.79 -30.09
C GLY A 315 18.90 -4.83 -28.97
N THR A 316 19.95 -5.66 -29.08
CA THR A 316 20.23 -6.78 -28.16
C THR A 316 20.96 -6.33 -26.88
N THR A 317 21.77 -5.27 -26.95
CA THR A 317 22.52 -4.74 -25.79
C THR A 317 21.82 -3.55 -25.13
N PHE A 318 21.17 -2.66 -25.91
CA PHE A 318 20.37 -1.55 -25.41
C PHE A 318 19.14 -1.35 -26.31
N LYS A 319 17.94 -1.56 -25.77
CA LYS A 319 16.69 -1.24 -26.48
C LYS A 319 16.57 0.27 -26.71
N ALA A 320 16.23 0.67 -27.93
CA ALA A 320 15.96 2.06 -28.28
C ALA A 320 14.85 2.19 -29.33
N ILE A 321 14.17 3.34 -29.34
CA ILE A 321 13.21 3.73 -30.39
C ILE A 321 13.75 4.92 -31.19
N SER A 322 13.47 4.94 -32.49
CA SER A 322 13.85 6.04 -33.37
C SER A 322 12.81 7.16 -33.34
N GLY A 323 13.18 8.34 -33.82
CA GLY A 323 12.23 9.43 -34.03
C GLY A 323 11.15 9.11 -35.07
N SER A 324 11.41 8.18 -36.00
CA SER A 324 10.39 7.72 -36.96
C SER A 324 9.30 6.91 -36.27
N VAL A 325 9.66 6.02 -35.34
CA VAL A 325 8.70 5.26 -34.52
C VAL A 325 7.79 6.22 -33.77
N LEU A 326 8.37 7.17 -33.01
CA LEU A 326 7.59 8.18 -32.28
C LEU A 326 6.66 8.99 -33.20
N LYS A 327 7.14 9.42 -34.37
CA LYS A 327 6.33 10.20 -35.31
C LYS A 327 5.13 9.41 -35.84
N SER A 328 5.29 8.10 -36.08
CA SER A 328 4.23 7.24 -36.61
C SER A 328 3.26 6.69 -35.56
N GLU A 329 3.46 6.97 -34.27
CA GLU A 329 2.53 6.50 -33.25
C GLU A 329 1.16 7.16 -33.45
N GLY A 330 0.12 6.33 -33.60
CA GLY A 330 -1.26 6.79 -33.76
C GLY A 330 -1.79 7.37 -32.45
N ILE A 331 -2.28 8.61 -32.49
CA ILE A 331 -2.91 9.30 -31.37
C ILE A 331 -4.37 9.64 -31.72
N PRO A 332 -5.32 9.30 -30.83
CA PRO A 332 -6.69 9.79 -30.97
C PRO A 332 -6.72 11.27 -30.55
N LEU A 333 -6.82 12.17 -31.51
CA LEU A 333 -6.84 13.61 -31.26
C LEU A 333 -8.28 14.05 -30.98
N ALA A 334 -8.53 14.56 -29.78
CA ALA A 334 -9.81 15.14 -29.37
C ALA A 334 -9.88 16.65 -29.71
N PRO A 335 -11.07 17.25 -29.79
CA PRO A 335 -11.24 18.71 -29.75
C PRO A 335 -10.48 19.36 -28.60
N LEU A 336 -9.92 20.56 -28.79
CA LEU A 336 -9.07 21.19 -27.76
C LEU A 336 -9.78 21.39 -26.41
N PRO A 337 -11.06 21.83 -26.34
CA PRO A 337 -11.77 21.88 -25.06
C PRO A 337 -11.92 20.51 -24.39
N GLU A 338 -12.15 19.45 -25.17
CA GLU A 338 -12.20 18.07 -24.67
C GLU A 338 -10.85 17.60 -24.16
N GLN A 339 -9.73 17.93 -24.83
CA GLN A 339 -8.39 17.64 -24.32
C GLN A 339 -8.17 18.25 -22.93
N ARG A 340 -8.54 19.53 -22.74
CA ARG A 340 -8.41 20.22 -21.44
C ARG A 340 -9.27 19.56 -20.36
N ALA A 341 -10.52 19.22 -20.69
CA ALA A 341 -11.43 18.56 -19.76
C ALA A 341 -10.95 17.14 -19.37
N ILE A 342 -10.46 16.36 -20.34
CA ILE A 342 -9.87 15.04 -20.11
C ILE A 342 -8.65 15.14 -19.20
N VAL A 343 -7.72 16.07 -19.48
CA VAL A 343 -6.54 16.31 -18.64
C VAL A 343 -6.96 16.67 -17.23
N SER A 344 -7.90 17.60 -17.07
CA SER A 344 -8.41 18.00 -15.75
C SER A 344 -9.00 16.80 -14.99
N LYS A 345 -9.76 15.94 -15.67
CA LYS A 345 -10.35 14.75 -15.07
C LYS A 345 -9.31 13.69 -14.69
N ILE A 346 -8.30 13.46 -15.54
CA ILE A 346 -7.18 12.57 -15.24
C ILE A 346 -6.47 13.07 -13.98
N GLU A 347 -6.13 14.36 -13.92
CA GLU A 347 -5.41 14.95 -12.78
C GLU A 347 -6.20 14.85 -11.48
N GLN A 348 -7.52 15.10 -11.53
CA GLN A 348 -8.40 14.92 -10.38
C GLN A 348 -8.34 13.47 -9.88
N LEU A 349 -8.59 12.50 -10.76
CA LEU A 349 -8.65 11.09 -10.38
C LEU A 349 -7.27 10.54 -9.94
N PHE A 350 -6.19 11.01 -10.56
CA PHE A 350 -4.83 10.65 -10.15
C PHE A 350 -4.49 11.22 -8.79
N SER A 351 -4.89 12.46 -8.49
CA SER A 351 -4.70 13.04 -7.17
C SER A 351 -5.43 12.26 -6.07
N GLU A 352 -6.70 11.89 -6.32
CA GLU A 352 -7.47 11.02 -5.41
C GLU A 352 -6.78 9.67 -5.18
N LEU A 353 -6.28 9.07 -6.27
CA LEU A 353 -5.59 7.79 -6.22
C LEU A 353 -4.24 7.87 -5.49
N ASP A 354 -3.46 8.94 -5.71
CA ASP A 354 -2.20 9.19 -5.03
C ASP A 354 -2.37 9.36 -3.53
N ASN A 355 -3.42 10.06 -3.11
CA ASN A 355 -3.79 10.16 -1.70
C ASN A 355 -4.11 8.77 -1.11
N GLY A 356 -4.84 7.93 -1.85
CA GLY A 356 -5.09 6.54 -1.48
C GLY A 356 -3.82 5.72 -1.32
N ILE A 357 -2.90 5.78 -2.30
CA ILE A 357 -1.61 5.10 -2.26
C ILE A 357 -0.76 5.57 -1.09
N ALA A 358 -0.72 6.88 -0.82
CA ALA A 358 0.02 7.45 0.31
C ALA A 358 -0.51 6.92 1.65
N ASN A 359 -1.83 6.85 1.82
CA ASN A 359 -2.46 6.29 3.01
C ASN A 359 -2.14 4.80 3.19
N LEU A 360 -2.15 4.01 2.10
CA LEU A 360 -1.78 2.59 2.13
C LEU A 360 -0.32 2.39 2.56
N LYS A 361 0.60 3.21 2.03
CA LYS A 361 2.02 3.18 2.43
C LYS A 361 2.22 3.58 3.89
N LEU A 362 1.50 4.59 4.37
CA LEU A 362 1.53 4.99 5.78
C LEU A 362 1.04 3.85 6.68
N ALA A 363 -0.08 3.21 6.32
CA ALA A 363 -0.61 2.07 7.05
C ALA A 363 0.41 0.90 7.10
N GLN A 364 1.14 0.67 6.01
CA GLN A 364 2.20 -0.34 5.96
C GLN A 364 3.34 -0.05 6.95
N GLU A 365 3.79 1.21 7.06
CA GLU A 365 4.81 1.60 8.04
C GLU A 365 4.29 1.53 9.48
N GLN A 366 3.05 1.97 9.73
CA GLN A 366 2.41 1.83 11.04
C GLN A 366 2.26 0.37 11.46
N LEU A 367 2.00 -0.53 10.51
CA LEU A 367 1.88 -1.96 10.78
C LEU A 367 3.21 -2.53 11.29
N LYS A 368 4.35 -2.12 10.73
CA LYS A 368 5.68 -2.54 11.22
C LYS A 368 5.90 -2.14 12.69
N VAL A 369 5.56 -0.89 13.03
CA VAL A 369 5.65 -0.37 14.40
C VAL A 369 4.72 -1.14 15.34
N TYR A 370 3.49 -1.43 14.90
CA TYR A 370 2.53 -2.20 15.68
C TYR A 370 3.03 -3.62 15.96
N ARG A 371 3.62 -4.32 14.97
CA ARG A 371 4.21 -5.65 15.19
C ARG A 371 5.27 -5.64 16.28
N GLN A 372 6.19 -4.66 16.25
CA GLN A 372 7.21 -4.50 17.27
C GLN A 372 6.59 -4.21 18.65
N ALA A 373 5.56 -3.36 18.70
CA ALA A 373 4.86 -3.05 19.95
C ALA A 373 4.12 -4.25 20.54
N VAL A 374 3.49 -5.09 19.71
CA VAL A 374 2.85 -6.35 20.14
C VAL A 374 3.89 -7.27 20.76
N LEU A 375 4.99 -7.53 20.06
CA LEU A 375 6.06 -8.40 20.54
C LEU A 375 6.67 -7.88 21.85
N LYS A 376 6.97 -6.57 21.92
CA LYS A 376 7.47 -5.94 23.14
C LYS A 376 6.52 -6.15 24.33
N LYS A 377 5.24 -5.84 24.15
CA LYS A 377 4.22 -6.04 25.20
C LYS A 377 4.03 -7.50 25.60
N ALA A 378 4.26 -8.43 24.68
CA ALA A 378 4.18 -9.85 24.95
C ALA A 378 5.24 -10.28 25.98
N PHE A 379 6.48 -9.86 25.78
CA PHE A 379 7.61 -10.23 26.64
C PHE A 379 7.85 -9.30 27.83
N GLU A 380 7.14 -8.17 27.91
CA GLU A 380 6.94 -7.42 29.16
C GLU A 380 5.80 -8.00 30.02
N GLY A 381 5.10 -9.03 29.52
CA GLY A 381 4.01 -9.73 30.20
C GLY A 381 2.70 -8.97 30.27
N GLU A 382 2.55 -7.89 29.49
CA GLU A 382 1.33 -7.07 29.42
C GLU A 382 0.20 -7.78 28.65
N LEU A 383 0.53 -8.57 27.62
CA LEU A 383 -0.50 -9.29 26.85
C LEU A 383 -1.20 -10.38 27.66
N THR A 384 -0.49 -11.05 28.56
CA THR A 384 -1.02 -12.13 29.40
C THR A 384 -1.35 -11.69 30.83
N LYS A 385 -1.27 -10.40 31.16
CA LYS A 385 -1.49 -9.91 32.52
C LYS A 385 -2.80 -10.40 33.13
N LYS A 386 -3.93 -10.23 32.42
CA LYS A 386 -5.25 -10.69 32.88
C LYS A 386 -5.35 -12.22 32.98
N TRP A 387 -4.71 -12.92 32.04
CA TRP A 387 -4.66 -14.38 32.06
C TRP A 387 -3.91 -14.87 33.31
N ARG A 388 -2.79 -14.21 33.65
CA ARG A 388 -1.94 -14.51 34.81
C ARG A 388 -2.69 -14.28 36.12
N GLU A 389 -3.43 -13.18 36.24
CA GLU A 389 -4.28 -12.85 37.40
C GLU A 389 -5.37 -13.91 37.68
N GLN A 390 -5.72 -14.74 36.70
CA GLN A 390 -6.72 -15.80 36.82
C GLN A 390 -6.12 -17.17 37.18
N GLN A 391 -4.79 -17.30 37.20
CA GLN A 391 -4.13 -18.55 37.56
C GLN A 391 -3.83 -18.60 39.06
N THR A 392 -3.96 -19.78 39.67
CA THR A 392 -3.76 -19.97 41.12
C THR A 392 -2.51 -20.75 41.49
N ASP A 393 -1.90 -21.46 40.54
CA ASP A 393 -0.81 -22.41 40.78
C ASP A 393 0.24 -22.33 39.66
N LEU A 394 0.89 -21.17 39.56
CA LEU A 394 2.01 -20.98 38.64
C LEU A 394 3.33 -21.14 39.40
N PRO A 395 4.33 -21.84 38.82
CA PRO A 395 5.65 -21.94 39.42
C PRO A 395 6.32 -20.56 39.50
N ASP A 396 7.16 -20.36 40.51
CA ASP A 396 7.95 -19.15 40.62
C ASP A 396 9.22 -19.20 39.74
N ALA A 397 9.96 -18.10 39.70
CA ALA A 397 11.18 -18.01 38.90
C ALA A 397 12.26 -19.01 39.31
N GLY A 398 12.36 -19.33 40.61
CA GLY A 398 13.31 -20.29 41.15
C GLY A 398 12.95 -21.71 40.74
N ASP A 399 11.68 -22.08 40.83
CA ASP A 399 11.14 -23.36 40.39
C ASP A 399 11.42 -23.59 38.89
N LEU A 400 11.19 -22.56 38.06
CA LEU A 400 11.44 -22.62 36.62
C LEU A 400 12.93 -22.83 36.32
N LEU A 401 13.83 -22.13 37.00
CA LEU A 401 15.28 -22.30 36.82
C LEU A 401 15.74 -23.70 37.24
N GLU A 402 15.15 -24.27 38.29
CA GLU A 402 15.46 -25.63 38.71
C GLU A 402 14.92 -26.67 37.72
N GLN A 403 13.72 -26.45 37.17
CA GLN A 403 13.18 -27.28 36.09
C GLN A 403 14.11 -27.28 34.86
N ILE A 404 14.58 -26.10 34.43
CA ILE A 404 15.53 -25.97 33.31
C ILE A 404 16.81 -26.76 33.59
N ARG A 405 17.36 -26.67 34.80
CA ARG A 405 18.56 -27.43 35.19
C ARG A 405 18.33 -28.93 35.09
N LYS A 406 17.19 -29.42 35.58
CA LYS A 406 16.85 -30.85 35.54
C LYS A 406 16.70 -31.36 34.11
N GLU A 407 15.91 -30.67 33.28
CA GLU A 407 15.71 -31.05 31.87
C GLU A 407 17.02 -31.02 31.09
N ARG A 408 17.89 -30.07 31.40
CA ARG A 408 19.23 -30.01 30.83
C ARG A 408 20.07 -31.23 31.20
N GLU A 409 20.09 -31.64 32.47
CA GLU A 409 20.84 -32.83 32.92
C GLU A 409 20.33 -34.11 32.25
N GLU A 410 19.02 -34.26 32.15
CA GLU A 410 18.38 -35.38 31.45
C GLU A 410 18.76 -35.39 29.97
N ALA A 411 18.75 -34.23 29.33
CA ALA A 411 19.12 -34.10 27.95
C ALA A 411 20.63 -34.42 27.74
N VAL A 412 21.54 -33.95 28.62
CA VAL A 412 22.97 -34.31 28.58
C VAL A 412 23.14 -35.84 28.65
N LYS A 413 22.40 -36.49 29.57
CA LYS A 413 22.42 -37.95 29.73
C LYS A 413 21.93 -38.66 28.47
N ALA A 414 20.84 -38.20 27.87
CA ALA A 414 20.26 -38.79 26.66
C ALA A 414 21.12 -38.61 25.41
N SER A 415 21.76 -37.45 25.25
CA SER A 415 22.54 -37.11 24.05
C SER A 415 24.00 -37.55 24.10
N GLY A 416 24.54 -37.86 25.28
CA GLY A 416 25.97 -38.13 25.49
C GLY A 416 26.89 -36.93 25.25
N LYS A 417 26.33 -35.74 24.95
CA LYS A 417 27.08 -34.52 24.67
C LYS A 417 27.40 -33.77 25.96
N LYS A 418 28.67 -33.39 26.14
CA LYS A 418 29.06 -32.47 27.23
C LYS A 418 28.54 -31.07 26.94
N LEU A 419 27.54 -30.60 27.70
CA LEU A 419 27.13 -29.20 27.75
C LEU A 419 28.02 -28.43 28.75
N GLN A 420 28.45 -27.23 28.37
CA GLN A 420 29.16 -26.34 29.30
C GLN A 420 28.21 -25.86 30.40
N LYS A 421 28.62 -25.83 31.67
CA LYS A 421 27.77 -25.28 32.73
C LYS A 421 27.40 -23.83 32.40
N THR A 422 26.11 -23.51 32.45
CA THR A 422 25.65 -22.12 32.34
C THR A 422 26.01 -21.39 33.62
N LYS A 423 26.50 -20.16 33.48
CA LYS A 423 26.75 -19.29 34.63
C LYS A 423 25.46 -18.52 34.93
N PRO A 424 24.89 -18.64 36.15
CA PRO A 424 23.77 -17.81 36.57
C PRO A 424 24.09 -16.32 36.40
N PHE A 425 23.08 -15.50 36.19
CA PHE A 425 23.24 -14.05 36.25
C PHE A 425 23.66 -13.63 37.66
N THR A 426 24.60 -12.69 37.73
CA THR A 426 24.96 -12.00 38.97
C THR A 426 23.90 -10.96 39.33
N GLU A 427 23.84 -10.56 40.60
CA GLU A 427 22.94 -9.50 41.05
C GLU A 427 23.11 -8.21 40.25
N VAL A 428 24.36 -7.85 39.92
CA VAL A 428 24.68 -6.67 39.09
C VAL A 428 24.08 -6.80 37.69
N GLU A 429 24.29 -7.94 37.02
CA GLU A 429 23.70 -8.16 35.68
C GLU A 429 22.16 -8.09 35.72
N LEU A 430 21.52 -8.64 36.76
CA LEU A 430 20.07 -8.58 36.91
C LEU A 430 19.54 -7.15 37.06
N THR A 431 20.32 -6.23 37.66
CA THR A 431 19.91 -4.81 37.77
C THR A 431 19.94 -4.04 36.45
N GLU A 432 20.69 -4.53 35.45
CA GLU A 432 20.77 -3.92 34.11
C GLU A 432 19.69 -4.46 33.15
N LEU A 433 19.01 -5.54 33.54
CA LEU A 433 17.94 -6.15 32.75
C LEU A 433 16.59 -5.47 33.01
N PRO A 434 15.67 -5.50 32.03
CA PRO A 434 14.30 -5.03 32.23
C PRO A 434 13.62 -5.76 33.40
N ARG A 435 12.71 -5.05 34.08
CA ARG A 435 11.86 -5.67 35.10
C ARG A 435 10.88 -6.63 34.43
N LEU A 436 10.74 -7.82 35.00
CA LEU A 436 9.80 -8.83 34.55
C LEU A 436 8.56 -8.88 35.46
N PRO A 437 7.45 -9.46 34.99
CA PRO A 437 6.31 -9.80 35.84
C PRO A 437 6.69 -10.69 37.02
N GLU A 438 5.84 -10.69 38.04
CA GLU A 438 5.97 -11.63 39.16
C GLU A 438 5.87 -13.09 38.66
N GLY A 439 6.71 -13.97 39.21
CA GLY A 439 6.85 -15.38 38.80
C GLY A 439 7.77 -15.61 37.59
N TRP A 440 8.20 -14.57 36.89
CA TRP A 440 9.12 -14.71 35.74
C TRP A 440 10.58 -14.63 36.18
N GLY A 441 11.45 -15.32 35.43
CA GLY A 441 12.89 -15.35 35.66
C GLY A 441 13.71 -14.95 34.44
N TRP A 442 15.01 -14.74 34.66
CA TRP A 442 16.00 -14.55 33.60
C TRP A 442 16.89 -15.79 33.49
N GLU A 443 17.05 -16.31 32.28
CA GLU A 443 18.02 -17.36 31.94
C GLU A 443 18.81 -16.95 30.69
N ARG A 444 19.92 -17.62 30.37
CA ARG A 444 20.66 -17.40 29.13
C ARG A 444 20.12 -18.31 28.03
N LEU A 445 20.20 -17.90 26.76
CA LEU A 445 19.75 -18.75 25.65
C LEU A 445 20.49 -20.11 25.58
N GLU A 446 21.73 -20.20 26.05
CA GLU A 446 22.44 -21.47 26.22
C GLU A 446 21.91 -22.37 27.34
N GLY A 447 21.08 -21.83 28.23
CA GLY A 447 20.41 -22.53 29.31
C GLY A 447 19.17 -23.30 28.86
N VAL A 448 18.56 -22.97 27.72
CA VAL A 448 17.29 -23.57 27.27
C VAL A 448 17.43 -24.61 26.14
N GLY A 449 18.62 -24.75 25.56
CA GLY A 449 18.81 -25.66 24.42
C GLY A 449 20.25 -25.94 24.01
N TYR A 450 20.39 -26.84 23.04
CA TYR A 450 21.62 -27.22 22.39
C TYR A 450 21.98 -26.31 21.23
N TRP A 451 23.23 -25.87 21.22
CA TRP A 451 23.75 -25.04 20.16
C TRP A 451 24.59 -25.86 19.18
N THR A 452 24.18 -25.90 17.91
CA THR A 452 24.93 -26.59 16.84
C THR A 452 25.33 -25.60 15.74
N GLY A 453 26.63 -25.53 15.44
CA GLY A 453 27.12 -24.78 14.27
C GLY A 453 27.02 -25.63 13.01
N GLY A 454 26.76 -24.99 11.88
CA GLY A 454 26.66 -25.69 10.59
C GLY A 454 28.02 -26.07 9.98
N GLY A 455 27.95 -26.71 8.82
CA GLY A 455 29.12 -27.20 8.10
C GLY A 455 28.84 -27.31 6.60
N THR A 456 29.89 -27.10 5.81
CA THR A 456 29.80 -27.09 4.35
C THR A 456 30.55 -28.28 3.80
N PRO A 457 29.86 -29.25 3.17
CA PRO A 457 30.51 -30.29 2.40
C PRO A 457 31.35 -29.66 1.27
N SER A 458 32.47 -30.29 0.91
CA SER A 458 33.29 -29.78 -0.19
C SER A 458 32.46 -29.72 -1.48
N LYS A 459 32.39 -28.54 -2.11
CA LYS A 459 31.73 -28.37 -3.42
C LYS A 459 32.45 -29.06 -4.56
N GLN A 460 33.71 -29.46 -4.35
CA GLN A 460 34.48 -30.23 -5.32
C GLN A 460 34.04 -31.69 -5.37
N ASN A 461 33.45 -32.22 -4.29
CA ASN A 461 32.89 -33.57 -4.30
C ASN A 461 31.44 -33.54 -4.75
N HIS A 462 31.21 -33.73 -6.06
CA HIS A 462 29.88 -33.68 -6.65
C HIS A 462 28.91 -34.75 -6.10
N SER A 463 29.40 -35.88 -5.56
CA SER A 463 28.54 -36.92 -4.96
C SER A 463 27.79 -36.43 -3.72
N TYR A 464 28.28 -35.35 -3.07
CA TYR A 464 27.62 -34.75 -1.92
C TYR A 464 26.41 -33.88 -2.28
N TRP A 465 26.30 -33.45 -3.54
CA TRP A 465 25.28 -32.48 -3.99
C TRP A 465 24.35 -33.06 -5.04
N ASN A 466 24.87 -33.94 -5.92
CA ASN A 466 24.08 -34.55 -6.98
C ASN A 466 23.03 -35.49 -6.38
N ASN A 467 21.77 -35.31 -6.80
CA ASN A 467 20.62 -36.09 -6.32
C ASN A 467 20.43 -36.04 -4.79
N GLY A 468 20.84 -34.95 -4.13
CA GLY A 468 20.60 -34.73 -2.72
C GLY A 468 19.13 -34.53 -2.39
N ASP A 469 18.66 -35.19 -1.32
CA ASP A 469 17.30 -35.08 -0.77
C ASP A 469 17.27 -34.37 0.59
N VAL A 470 18.44 -34.12 1.20
CA VAL A 470 18.54 -33.45 2.50
C VAL A 470 18.69 -31.94 2.31
N LEU A 471 17.83 -31.17 2.97
CA LEU A 471 17.86 -29.71 2.93
C LEU A 471 19.18 -29.17 3.49
N TRP A 472 19.83 -28.25 2.77
CA TRP A 472 21.04 -27.56 3.21
C TRP A 472 20.82 -26.05 3.18
N VAL A 473 20.60 -25.48 4.37
CA VAL A 473 20.20 -24.08 4.56
C VAL A 473 21.42 -23.18 4.54
N SER A 474 21.32 -22.10 3.76
CA SER A 474 22.27 -21.01 3.70
C SER A 474 21.61 -19.67 4.09
N PRO A 475 22.36 -18.59 4.28
CA PRO A 475 21.77 -17.27 4.52
C PRO A 475 20.80 -16.80 3.42
N LYS A 476 20.86 -17.38 2.21
CA LYS A 476 19.96 -17.04 1.10
C LYS A 476 18.54 -17.53 1.31
N ASP A 477 18.38 -18.62 2.05
CA ASP A 477 17.11 -19.28 2.35
C ASP A 477 16.42 -18.66 3.58
N MET A 478 17.13 -17.86 4.37
CA MET A 478 16.68 -17.26 5.64
C MET A 478 15.81 -16.00 5.46
N LYS A 479 15.10 -15.88 4.34
CA LYS A 479 14.17 -14.75 4.06
C LYS A 479 12.73 -15.04 4.51
N THR A 480 12.55 -16.10 5.28
CA THR A 480 11.27 -16.60 5.80
C THR A 480 11.42 -16.92 7.29
N THR A 481 10.32 -16.92 8.03
CA THR A 481 10.29 -17.31 9.45
C THR A 481 10.24 -18.83 9.64
N LEU A 482 9.86 -19.59 8.61
CA LEU A 482 9.77 -21.06 8.64
C LEU A 482 10.43 -21.67 7.40
N ILE A 483 11.43 -22.52 7.61
CA ILE A 483 12.17 -23.20 6.54
C ILE A 483 11.52 -24.56 6.25
N LEU A 484 10.88 -24.66 5.08
CA LEU A 484 10.23 -25.91 4.60
C LEU A 484 10.96 -26.56 3.42
N ASP A 485 11.78 -25.77 2.71
CA ASP A 485 12.60 -26.19 1.57
C ASP A 485 13.83 -25.26 1.43
N THR A 486 14.81 -25.68 0.65
CA THR A 486 16.08 -24.95 0.41
C THR A 486 16.46 -25.00 -1.07
N GLY A 487 17.17 -23.97 -1.52
CA GLY A 487 17.69 -23.92 -2.89
C GLY A 487 18.70 -25.04 -3.18
N ASP A 488 19.59 -25.31 -2.23
CA ASP A 488 20.58 -26.39 -2.32
C ASP A 488 20.18 -27.58 -1.44
N LYS A 489 20.45 -28.79 -1.90
CA LYS A 489 20.26 -30.04 -1.15
C LYS A 489 21.53 -30.87 -1.21
N ILE A 490 21.77 -31.67 -0.17
CA ILE A 490 22.92 -32.55 -0.04
C ILE A 490 22.48 -34.00 0.15
N THR A 491 23.39 -34.95 -0.09
CA THR A 491 23.13 -36.37 0.11
C THR A 491 23.35 -36.77 1.56
N LYS A 492 22.72 -37.86 2.02
CA LYS A 492 22.96 -38.41 3.37
C LYS A 492 24.43 -38.78 3.61
N ASP A 493 25.09 -39.33 2.59
CA ASP A 493 26.52 -39.63 2.60
C ASP A 493 27.38 -38.41 2.96
N SER A 494 27.01 -37.23 2.48
CA SER A 494 27.73 -36.00 2.80
C SER A 494 27.68 -35.64 4.29
N ILE A 495 26.66 -36.07 5.03
CA ILE A 495 26.53 -35.76 6.46
C ILE A 495 27.44 -36.68 7.28
N GLU A 496 27.58 -37.93 6.85
CA GLU A 496 28.45 -38.92 7.51
C GLU A 496 29.93 -38.64 7.22
N ASN A 497 30.23 -38.18 6.01
CA ASN A 497 31.60 -38.04 5.50
C ASN A 497 32.08 -36.58 5.34
N SER A 498 31.39 -35.60 5.94
CA SER A 498 31.81 -34.20 5.89
C SER A 498 31.57 -33.45 7.21
N SER A 499 31.73 -32.12 7.18
CA SER A 499 31.46 -31.25 8.33
C SER A 499 29.98 -30.95 8.56
N ALA A 500 29.10 -31.32 7.62
CA ALA A 500 27.65 -31.11 7.73
C ALA A 500 27.06 -31.85 8.93
N LYS A 501 26.03 -31.28 9.53
CA LYS A 501 25.39 -31.82 10.74
C LYS A 501 23.89 -31.77 10.63
N TRP A 502 23.23 -32.80 11.14
CA TRP A 502 21.79 -32.79 11.33
C TRP A 502 21.37 -31.74 12.35
N ILE A 503 20.41 -30.93 11.95
CA ILE A 503 19.63 -30.03 12.79
C ILE A 503 18.21 -30.57 12.83
N ALA A 504 17.71 -30.77 14.04
CA ALA A 504 16.36 -31.28 14.24
C ALA A 504 15.31 -30.27 13.77
N LYS A 505 14.16 -30.79 13.34
CA LYS A 505 12.92 -30.01 13.23
C LYS A 505 12.71 -29.19 14.51
N ASP A 506 12.07 -28.03 14.37
CA ASP A 506 11.69 -27.11 15.43
C ASP A 506 12.87 -26.37 16.09
N SER A 507 14.08 -26.56 15.56
CA SER A 507 15.26 -25.80 15.99
C SER A 507 15.22 -24.37 15.43
N ILE A 508 15.65 -23.41 16.24
CA ILE A 508 15.74 -21.98 15.87
C ILE A 508 17.09 -21.74 15.19
N LEU A 509 17.07 -21.17 13.99
CA LEU A 509 18.23 -20.90 13.17
C LEU A 509 18.57 -19.41 13.21
N PHE A 510 19.85 -19.09 13.37
CA PHE A 510 20.39 -17.72 13.39
C PHE A 510 21.44 -17.60 12.30
N VAL A 511 21.36 -16.56 11.47
CA VAL A 511 22.47 -16.19 10.58
C VAL A 511 23.52 -15.46 11.39
N VAL A 512 24.70 -16.07 11.55
CA VAL A 512 25.79 -15.51 12.35
C VAL A 512 26.88 -14.86 11.52
N ARG A 513 26.90 -15.07 10.18
CA ARG A 513 27.83 -14.42 9.28
C ARG A 513 27.18 -14.09 7.93
N SER A 514 27.00 -12.81 7.62
CA SER A 514 26.47 -12.34 6.32
C SER A 514 26.38 -10.81 6.30
N GLY A 515 26.56 -10.20 5.13
CA GLY A 515 26.34 -8.75 4.97
C GLY A 515 24.90 -8.30 5.27
N ILE A 516 23.93 -9.22 5.32
CA ILE A 516 22.54 -8.89 5.72
C ILE A 516 22.45 -8.41 7.17
N ILE A 517 23.39 -8.83 8.04
CA ILE A 517 23.47 -8.50 9.47
C ILE A 517 23.64 -6.98 9.71
N ARG A 518 24.09 -6.21 8.70
CA ARG A 518 24.08 -4.74 8.79
C ARG A 518 22.69 -4.14 8.97
N ARG A 519 21.67 -4.85 8.49
CA ARG A 519 20.29 -4.37 8.45
C ARG A 519 19.40 -5.15 9.41
N ILE A 520 19.48 -6.47 9.34
CA ILE A 520 18.64 -7.40 10.12
C ILE A 520 19.47 -8.64 10.47
N LEU A 521 19.13 -9.31 11.56
CA LEU A 521 19.59 -10.63 11.97
C LEU A 521 18.47 -11.63 11.62
N PRO A 522 18.59 -12.37 10.50
CA PRO A 522 17.59 -13.37 10.14
C PRO A 522 17.53 -14.51 11.16
N ILE A 523 16.32 -14.78 11.63
CA ILE A 523 15.99 -15.84 12.57
C ILE A 523 14.81 -16.64 11.98
N ALA A 524 14.89 -17.96 11.97
CA ALA A 524 13.85 -18.82 11.40
C ALA A 524 13.71 -20.14 12.16
N LEU A 525 12.55 -20.78 12.09
CA LEU A 525 12.32 -22.14 12.56
C LEU A 525 12.63 -23.17 11.47
N ALA A 526 13.26 -24.27 11.86
CA ALA A 526 13.42 -25.45 11.02
C ALA A 526 12.10 -26.24 10.93
N GLY A 527 11.39 -26.15 9.81
CA GLY A 527 10.12 -26.88 9.64
C GLY A 527 10.28 -28.39 9.41
N LYS A 528 11.51 -28.84 9.12
CA LYS A 528 11.91 -30.25 8.93
C LYS A 528 13.30 -30.47 9.51
N ASN A 529 13.69 -31.74 9.67
CA ASN A 529 15.10 -32.08 9.86
C ASN A 529 15.89 -31.62 8.64
N LEU A 530 16.98 -30.87 8.88
CA LEU A 530 17.77 -30.23 7.83
C LEU A 530 19.23 -30.13 8.24
N THR A 531 20.06 -29.59 7.37
CA THR A 531 21.47 -29.25 7.64
C THR A 531 21.70 -27.76 7.33
N THR A 532 22.77 -27.18 7.85
CA THR A 532 23.07 -25.74 7.68
C THR A 532 24.53 -25.54 7.30
N ASN A 533 24.83 -24.45 6.59
CA ASN A 533 26.21 -24.06 6.29
C ASN A 533 26.94 -23.44 7.51
N GLN A 534 28.24 -23.15 7.39
CA GLN A 534 29.05 -22.60 8.50
C GLN A 534 28.67 -21.18 8.96
N ASP A 535 27.80 -20.49 8.21
CA ASP A 535 27.39 -19.12 8.48
C ASP A 535 26.12 -19.05 9.34
N LEU A 536 25.56 -20.21 9.67
CA LEU A 536 24.39 -20.37 10.53
C LEU A 536 24.75 -21.08 11.84
N GLN A 537 23.98 -20.75 12.85
CA GLN A 537 23.97 -21.40 14.14
C GLN A 537 22.54 -21.82 14.47
N SER A 538 22.36 -23.03 15.00
CA SER A 538 21.04 -23.50 15.45
C SER A 538 20.97 -23.66 16.97
N LEU A 539 19.77 -23.46 17.51
CA LEU A 539 19.36 -23.72 18.88
C LEU A 539 18.23 -24.76 18.87
N THR A 540 18.51 -25.96 19.36
CA THR A 540 17.54 -27.03 19.55
C THR A 540 17.13 -27.08 21.01
N LEU A 541 15.88 -26.74 21.32
CA LEU A 541 15.43 -26.65 22.71
C LEU A 541 15.37 -28.02 23.38
N PHE A 542 15.67 -28.04 24.67
CA PHE A 542 15.33 -29.15 25.57
C PHE A 542 14.32 -28.73 26.64
N TRP A 543 14.05 -27.42 26.78
CA TRP A 543 13.06 -26.83 27.68
C TRP A 543 12.25 -25.75 26.97
N GLY A 544 10.99 -25.62 27.35
CA GLY A 544 10.09 -24.54 26.94
C GLY A 544 9.45 -24.74 25.56
N ASP A 545 8.56 -23.80 25.23
CA ASP A 545 7.86 -23.75 23.95
C ASP A 545 8.75 -23.13 22.86
N LYS A 546 8.87 -23.82 21.72
CA LYS A 546 9.71 -23.39 20.59
C LYS A 546 9.29 -22.06 19.99
N ASP A 547 7.98 -21.81 19.91
CA ASP A 547 7.41 -20.63 19.28
C ASP A 547 7.57 -19.45 20.24
N TYR A 548 7.47 -19.67 21.55
CA TYR A 548 7.80 -18.66 22.56
C TYR A 548 9.26 -18.18 22.43
N VAL A 549 10.23 -19.09 22.42
CA VAL A 549 11.66 -18.73 22.31
C VAL A 549 11.96 -18.09 20.95
N PHE A 550 11.35 -18.61 19.88
CA PHE A 550 11.46 -18.01 18.55
C PHE A 550 10.96 -16.57 18.52
N TRP A 551 9.73 -16.32 19.02
CA TRP A 551 9.16 -14.98 19.06
C TRP A 551 9.92 -14.05 19.99
N TYR A 552 10.49 -14.55 21.09
CA TYR A 552 11.35 -13.77 21.97
C TYR A 552 12.61 -13.29 21.23
N CYS A 553 13.23 -14.18 20.45
CA CYS A 553 14.40 -13.84 19.66
C CYS A 553 14.05 -12.88 18.51
N GLN A 554 12.87 -13.01 17.89
CA GLN A 554 12.35 -12.06 16.90
C GLN A 554 12.11 -10.68 17.52
N ALA A 555 11.48 -10.62 18.70
CA ALA A 555 11.20 -9.37 19.41
C ALA A 555 12.49 -8.60 19.76
N ASN A 556 13.55 -9.34 20.07
CA ASN A 556 14.85 -8.81 20.47
C ASN A 556 15.87 -8.81 19.33
N GLU A 557 15.46 -9.08 18.08
CA GLU A 557 16.35 -9.26 16.93
C GLU A 557 17.34 -8.10 16.80
N GLN A 558 16.83 -6.87 16.78
CA GLN A 558 17.65 -5.67 16.65
C GLN A 558 18.65 -5.52 17.81
N VAL A 559 18.20 -5.79 19.04
CA VAL A 559 19.05 -5.65 20.25
C VAL A 559 20.13 -6.74 20.27
N ILE A 560 19.79 -7.98 19.89
CA ILE A 560 20.74 -9.08 19.75
C ILE A 560 21.77 -8.72 18.68
N ARG A 561 21.32 -8.26 17.52
CA ARG A 561 22.18 -7.85 16.41
C ARG A 561 23.17 -6.78 16.84
N GLU A 562 22.72 -5.74 17.54
CA GLU A 562 23.55 -4.62 17.98
C GLU A 562 24.52 -5.02 19.10
N LYS A 563 24.07 -5.77 20.12
CA LYS A 563 24.92 -6.15 21.27
C LYS A 563 25.87 -7.30 20.97
N CYS A 564 25.51 -8.18 20.04
CA CYS A 564 26.29 -9.37 19.71
C CYS A 564 27.10 -9.23 18.42
N ALA A 565 27.01 -8.12 17.68
CA ALA A 565 27.87 -7.87 16.53
C ALA A 565 29.35 -7.73 16.94
N LYS A 566 30.24 -8.17 16.05
CA LYS A 566 31.69 -8.01 16.18
C LYS A 566 32.14 -6.70 15.51
N ASP A 567 32.90 -5.88 16.22
CA ASP A 567 33.44 -4.64 15.67
C ASP A 567 34.56 -4.90 14.64
N GLY A 568 34.56 -4.13 13.54
CA GLY A 568 35.72 -3.98 12.66
C GLY A 568 35.99 -5.11 11.65
N THR A 569 35.06 -6.01 11.36
CA THR A 569 35.26 -7.08 10.35
C THR A 569 34.80 -6.68 8.94
N THR A 570 35.50 -7.19 7.90
CA THR A 570 35.14 -6.96 6.48
C THR A 570 33.75 -7.50 6.13
N VAL A 571 33.31 -8.56 6.83
CA VAL A 571 31.97 -9.16 6.75
C VAL A 571 31.36 -9.13 8.15
N ASP A 572 30.12 -8.67 8.27
CA ASP A 572 29.41 -8.58 9.54
C ASP A 572 29.16 -9.97 10.13
N ASN A 573 29.38 -10.08 11.44
CA ASN A 573 29.39 -11.36 12.13
C ASN A 573 28.86 -11.19 13.57
N ILE A 574 28.00 -12.11 13.99
CA ILE A 574 27.55 -12.23 15.37
C ILE A 574 28.56 -13.06 16.16
N GLU A 575 29.00 -12.55 17.31
CA GLU A 575 29.78 -13.30 18.28
C GLU A 575 28.91 -14.37 18.92
N VAL A 576 29.06 -15.61 18.45
CA VAL A 576 28.30 -16.77 18.94
C VAL A 576 28.33 -16.90 20.48
N PRO A 577 29.44 -16.66 21.20
CA PRO A 577 29.43 -16.67 22.66
C PRO A 577 28.49 -15.62 23.28
N ARG A 578 28.42 -14.40 22.71
CA ARG A 578 27.49 -13.35 23.18
C ARG A 578 26.04 -13.69 22.86
N LEU A 579 25.78 -14.27 21.70
CA LEU A 579 24.44 -14.74 21.33
C LEU A 579 23.96 -15.84 22.28
N LYS A 580 24.82 -16.82 22.59
CA LYS A 580 24.53 -17.89 23.53
C LYS A 580 24.21 -17.36 24.93
N SER A 581 24.98 -16.39 25.40
CA SER A 581 24.82 -15.81 26.74
C SER A 581 23.74 -14.75 26.84
N TYR A 582 23.04 -14.43 25.73
CA TYR A 582 21.99 -13.42 25.68
C TYR A 582 20.84 -13.76 26.64
N PRO A 583 20.30 -12.79 27.39
CA PRO A 583 19.22 -13.00 28.36
C PRO A 583 17.89 -13.32 27.67
N ILE A 584 17.22 -14.36 28.16
CA ILE A 584 15.84 -14.72 27.82
C ILE A 584 14.96 -14.69 29.07
N ALA A 585 13.81 -14.04 28.93
CA ALA A 585 12.78 -14.04 29.96
C ALA A 585 12.06 -15.39 29.94
N ILE A 586 11.99 -16.07 31.07
CA ILE A 586 11.33 -17.36 31.23
C ILE A 586 10.11 -17.22 32.12
N CYS A 587 9.04 -17.92 31.73
CA CYS A 587 7.80 -18.03 32.49
C CYS A 587 7.27 -19.47 32.41
N SER A 588 6.18 -19.77 33.10
CA SER A 588 5.56 -21.10 33.08
C SER A 588 5.17 -21.53 31.66
N LEU A 589 5.23 -22.83 31.37
CA LEU A 589 4.85 -23.37 30.06
C LEU A 589 3.42 -22.98 29.63
N PRO A 590 2.39 -23.02 30.52
CA PRO A 590 1.05 -22.53 30.17
C PRO A 590 1.04 -21.05 29.78
N GLU A 591 1.85 -20.23 30.45
CA GLU A 591 1.95 -18.81 30.11
C GLU A 591 2.68 -18.58 28.78
N GLN A 592 3.76 -19.33 28.50
CA GLN A 592 4.43 -19.28 27.20
C GLN A 592 3.45 -19.56 26.06
N GLN A 593 2.61 -20.58 26.21
CA GLN A 593 1.57 -20.93 25.23
C GLN A 593 0.52 -19.83 25.10
N ALA A 594 0.07 -19.22 26.21
CA ALA A 594 -0.85 -18.09 26.17
C ALA A 594 -0.23 -16.87 25.46
N ILE A 595 1.05 -16.59 25.70
CA ILE A 595 1.79 -15.52 25.01
C ILE A 595 1.85 -15.79 23.51
N VAL A 596 2.23 -16.99 23.10
CA VAL A 596 2.31 -17.39 21.69
C VAL A 596 0.95 -17.23 21.02
N GLN A 597 -0.13 -17.71 21.66
CA GLN A 597 -1.49 -17.56 21.14
C GLN A 597 -1.88 -16.08 20.95
N GLU A 598 -1.57 -15.23 21.92
CA GLU A 598 -1.86 -13.79 21.83
C GLU A 598 -1.03 -13.08 20.73
N ILE A 599 0.23 -13.50 20.52
CA ILE A 599 1.09 -13.03 19.43
C ILE A 599 0.51 -13.46 18.09
N GLU A 600 0.28 -14.76 17.88
CA GLU A 600 -0.20 -15.31 16.61
C GLU A 600 -1.57 -14.74 16.22
N THR A 601 -2.48 -14.60 17.19
CA THR A 601 -3.80 -14.00 16.97
C THR A 601 -3.69 -12.56 16.46
N ARG A 602 -2.78 -11.75 17.01
CA ARG A 602 -2.59 -10.36 16.57
C ARG A 602 -1.80 -10.25 15.28
N LEU A 603 -0.75 -11.05 15.11
CA LEU A 603 0.11 -11.00 13.93
C LEU A 603 -0.57 -11.56 12.69
N SER A 604 -1.46 -12.55 12.82
CA SER A 604 -2.27 -13.03 11.69
C SER A 604 -3.20 -11.95 11.11
N VAL A 605 -3.76 -11.08 11.97
CA VAL A 605 -4.52 -9.90 11.53
C VAL A 605 -3.60 -8.94 10.78
N CYS A 606 -2.38 -8.73 11.26
CA CYS A 606 -1.39 -7.90 10.56
C CYS A 606 -1.05 -8.48 9.18
N ASP A 607 -0.81 -9.78 9.08
CA ASP A 607 -0.47 -10.44 7.82
C ASP A 607 -1.60 -10.28 6.79
N LYS A 608 -2.87 -10.37 7.24
CA LYS A 608 -4.03 -10.13 6.39
C LYS A 608 -4.10 -8.68 5.89
N ILE A 609 -3.86 -7.70 6.78
CA ILE A 609 -3.80 -6.28 6.41
C ILE A 609 -2.69 -6.03 5.40
N GLU A 610 -1.51 -6.60 5.61
CA GLU A 610 -0.37 -6.42 4.71
C GLU A 610 -0.66 -6.98 3.31
N GLN A 611 -1.30 -8.15 3.24
CA GLN A 611 -1.76 -8.72 1.98
C GLN A 611 -2.81 -7.82 1.29
N ASP A 612 -3.79 -7.30 2.04
CA ASP A 612 -4.81 -6.41 1.49
C ASP A 612 -4.21 -5.07 1.00
N ILE A 613 -3.21 -4.53 1.70
CA ILE A 613 -2.46 -3.33 1.27
C ILE A 613 -1.76 -3.62 -0.06
N LYS A 614 -1.05 -4.75 -0.15
CA LYS A 614 -0.34 -5.15 -1.38
C LYS A 614 -1.29 -5.26 -2.57
N GLU A 615 -2.42 -5.94 -2.40
CA GLU A 615 -3.43 -6.07 -3.45
C GLU A 615 -4.04 -4.73 -3.87
N ASN A 616 -4.27 -3.82 -2.91
CA ASN A 616 -4.81 -2.49 -3.21
C ASN A 616 -3.79 -1.59 -3.93
N LEU A 617 -2.50 -1.72 -3.65
CA LEU A 617 -1.44 -1.04 -4.40
C LEU A 617 -1.37 -1.56 -5.85
N GLU A 618 -1.50 -2.87 -6.06
CA GLU A 618 -1.57 -3.46 -7.41
C GLU A 618 -2.84 -3.00 -8.17
N LYS A 619 -4.00 -2.96 -7.50
CA LYS A 619 -5.25 -2.42 -8.06
C LYS A 619 -5.14 -0.94 -8.40
N ALA A 620 -4.44 -0.15 -7.60
CA ALA A 620 -4.23 1.27 -7.87
C ALA A 620 -3.44 1.48 -9.17
N GLU A 621 -2.38 0.70 -9.39
CA GLU A 621 -1.61 0.75 -10.65
C GLU A 621 -2.47 0.34 -11.86
N ALA A 622 -3.28 -0.71 -11.72
CA ALA A 622 -4.23 -1.10 -12.77
C ALA A 622 -5.29 -0.02 -13.04
N LEU A 623 -5.76 0.67 -12.00
CA LEU A 623 -6.73 1.76 -12.11
C LEU A 623 -6.13 2.98 -12.84
N ARG A 624 -4.85 3.33 -12.61
CA ARG A 624 -4.17 4.37 -13.39
C ARG A 624 -4.26 4.10 -14.88
N GLN A 625 -3.91 2.88 -15.29
CA GLN A 625 -3.96 2.47 -16.69
C GLN A 625 -5.40 2.43 -17.22
N SER A 626 -6.37 2.02 -16.40
CA SER A 626 -7.78 2.04 -16.78
C SER A 626 -8.33 3.46 -17.01
N ILE A 627 -7.96 4.43 -16.16
CA ILE A 627 -8.32 5.84 -16.30
C ILE A 627 -7.78 6.39 -17.62
N LEU A 628 -6.49 6.18 -17.89
CA LEU A 628 -5.87 6.62 -19.15
C LEU A 628 -6.55 5.99 -20.36
N LYS A 629 -6.81 4.67 -20.30
CA LYS A 629 -7.52 3.97 -21.38
C LYS A 629 -8.90 4.58 -21.65
N LYS A 630 -9.70 4.82 -20.60
CA LYS A 630 -11.02 5.47 -20.73
C LYS A 630 -10.91 6.89 -21.28
N ALA A 631 -9.88 7.65 -20.87
CA ALA A 631 -9.62 9.00 -21.39
C ALA A 631 -9.48 8.98 -22.91
N PHE A 632 -8.58 8.17 -23.43
CA PHE A 632 -8.31 8.12 -24.85
C PHE A 632 -9.34 7.31 -25.64
N GLU A 633 -10.22 6.54 -24.99
CA GLU A 633 -11.43 5.96 -25.61
C GLU A 633 -12.60 6.96 -25.73
N GLY A 634 -12.53 8.15 -25.11
CA GLY A 634 -13.63 9.11 -25.06
C GLY A 634 -14.67 8.82 -23.97
N LYS A 635 -14.35 7.94 -23.01
CA LYS A 635 -15.27 7.41 -21.99
C LYS A 635 -15.00 7.89 -20.57
N LEU A 636 -14.03 8.80 -20.39
CA LEU A 636 -13.67 9.28 -19.06
C LEU A 636 -14.64 10.34 -18.53
N LEU A 637 -15.08 11.23 -19.41
CA LEU A 637 -16.07 12.26 -19.09
C LEU A 637 -17.46 11.65 -19.16
N ASN A 638 -18.33 12.04 -18.24
CA ASN A 638 -19.75 11.67 -18.31
C ASN A 638 -20.51 12.53 -19.33
N GLU A 639 -21.73 12.14 -19.66
CA GLU A 639 -22.58 12.83 -20.65
C GLU A 639 -22.76 14.32 -20.37
N ARG A 640 -22.88 14.72 -19.09
CA ARG A 640 -23.03 16.13 -18.69
C ARG A 640 -21.74 16.91 -18.90
N GLU A 641 -20.60 16.36 -18.47
CA GLU A 641 -19.29 16.97 -18.69
C GLU A 641 -19.02 17.13 -20.20
N LEU A 642 -19.35 16.13 -21.01
CA LEU A 642 -19.22 16.19 -22.48
C LEU A 642 -20.11 17.25 -23.11
N ALA A 643 -21.39 17.32 -22.71
CA ALA A 643 -22.32 18.33 -23.23
C ALA A 643 -21.87 19.77 -22.90
N GLU A 644 -21.35 19.99 -21.69
CA GLU A 644 -20.80 21.28 -21.27
C GLU A 644 -19.58 21.67 -22.11
N VAL A 645 -18.66 20.74 -22.31
CA VAL A 645 -17.43 20.98 -23.09
C VAL A 645 -17.73 21.20 -24.57
N ARG A 646 -18.68 20.45 -25.15
CA ARG A 646 -19.10 20.59 -26.55
C ARG A 646 -19.91 21.86 -26.80
N GLY A 647 -20.46 22.47 -25.75
CA GLY A 647 -21.12 23.78 -25.80
C GLY A 647 -20.17 24.96 -25.62
N ALA A 648 -18.87 24.74 -25.40
CA ALA A 648 -17.90 25.81 -25.24
C ALA A 648 -17.73 26.63 -26.54
N GLU A 649 -17.53 27.94 -26.42
CA GLU A 649 -17.40 28.84 -27.58
C GLU A 649 -16.20 28.50 -28.48
N ASP A 650 -15.15 27.92 -27.91
CA ASP A 650 -13.93 27.50 -28.62
C ASP A 650 -13.95 26.01 -29.02
N TRP A 651 -15.12 25.35 -28.96
CA TRP A 651 -15.24 23.97 -29.43
C TRP A 651 -15.27 23.92 -30.96
N GLU A 652 -14.31 23.19 -31.51
CA GLU A 652 -14.22 22.85 -32.92
C GLU A 652 -13.78 21.38 -33.06
N PRO A 653 -14.19 20.68 -34.13
CA PRO A 653 -13.70 19.33 -34.40
C PRO A 653 -12.17 19.28 -34.46
N ALA A 654 -11.59 18.17 -34.00
CA ALA A 654 -10.15 17.94 -33.97
C ALA A 654 -9.48 18.02 -35.36
N GLU A 655 -10.24 17.83 -36.44
CA GLU A 655 -9.77 18.05 -37.81
C GLU A 655 -9.36 19.51 -38.06
N VAL A 656 -10.13 20.48 -37.55
CA VAL A 656 -9.82 21.92 -37.67
C VAL A 656 -8.57 22.27 -36.87
N LEU A 657 -8.48 21.72 -35.65
CA LEU A 657 -7.28 21.83 -34.81
C LEU A 657 -6.04 21.28 -35.54
N LEU A 658 -6.16 20.09 -36.14
CA LEU A 658 -5.05 19.44 -36.87
C LEU A 658 -4.57 20.31 -38.04
N GLU A 659 -5.48 20.89 -38.82
CA GLU A 659 -5.12 21.77 -39.93
C GLU A 659 -4.46 23.07 -39.45
N ARG A 660 -4.92 23.66 -38.33
CA ARG A 660 -4.25 24.81 -37.69
C ARG A 660 -2.81 24.47 -37.30
N VAL A 661 -2.60 23.35 -36.62
CA VAL A 661 -1.28 22.89 -36.19
C VAL A 661 -0.36 22.65 -37.40
N LYS A 662 -0.86 22.07 -38.49
CA LYS A 662 -0.08 21.89 -39.73
C LYS A 662 0.31 23.23 -40.36
N ALA A 663 -0.62 24.19 -40.40
CA ALA A 663 -0.39 25.51 -40.99
C ALA A 663 0.66 26.32 -40.19
N GLU A 664 0.57 26.34 -38.86
CA GLU A 664 1.54 27.00 -37.99
C GLU A 664 2.96 26.42 -38.16
N ARG A 665 3.06 25.09 -38.30
CA ARG A 665 4.33 24.41 -38.52
C ARG A 665 4.93 24.68 -39.91
N ALA A 666 4.10 24.78 -40.95
CA ALA A 666 4.54 25.16 -42.28
C ALA A 666 5.03 26.62 -42.36
N GLY A 667 4.46 27.51 -41.52
CA GLY A 667 4.90 28.90 -41.38
C GLY A 667 6.25 29.03 -40.66
N ASN A 668 6.44 28.31 -39.54
CA ASN A 668 7.68 28.35 -38.76
C ASN A 668 8.89 27.67 -39.43
N GLY A 669 8.68 26.88 -40.49
CA GLY A 669 9.75 26.26 -41.28
C GLY A 669 10.29 27.13 -42.43
N LYS A 670 9.77 28.35 -42.62
CA LYS A 670 10.17 29.29 -43.69
C LYS A 670 11.00 30.50 -43.20
N THR A 671 11.40 30.50 -41.92
CA THR A 671 12.31 31.46 -41.29
C THR A 671 13.50 30.71 -40.72
#